data_AF-A0A1W9S5M5-F1
#
_entry.id   AF-A0A1W9S5M5-F1
#
_cell.length_a   1.000
_cell.length_b   1.000
_cell.length_c   1.000
_cell.angle_alpha   90.00
_cell.angle_beta   90.00
_cell.angle_gamma   90.00
#
_symmetry.space_group_name_H-M   'P 1'
#
loop_
_entity.id
_entity.type
_entity.pdbx_description
1 polymer ?
#
loop_
_entity_poly.entity_id
_entity_poly.type
_entity_poly.pdbx_seq_one_letter_code
_entity_poly.pdbx_strand_id
1 'polypeptide(L)'
;MNRCLIKSNLSRNIFQFSAKLIFIFLVFTLIFGIPNVSASLSDSGGRIFGSIVDSETGESLPGATIFLENTTIGTASDLDGAFSLLKIPPGRYNLIIHLIGYARTKIENLEIEEGKLSKLDIALVPDAIKIHDVVVTAKAIQNTEGSLLKKRQKSVAISDAISAEAISRYGSSDAAEAMSQITGASVVDGKYVLVRGLGERYSNTKLNGAELPSADPDKKAFQMDLLPVNLLDNLIVTKSFTPDQPGNFTGGIIDIGTKTYPESFSLKYSTSCSFTKGTTGNKNFLTYPGGNKDWFGMDDGTRNLPEELQDTSIVIPDIGYAFTDSVLAHELDRLSKSFTRVMAPTVKTAPLNKNFSLSLGNTTMLSGGIPLGYLGSFSYNRKYSFYDDGKVASWKLTGNISEVDELNKDFELKDSHGKDEVIWGGLAILSLKPHPAHELTFNYLFTQSGESSSRYLTGKFYDGNLPDDAVYETRVLKYTERNLQSIQLRGQHNLNKFKDINIEWMISNDNNSQDEPDLRFFSNHYFITENDTTNSVDTTYSITPSHYRVPQRYFRYLDENNLRFDLKISMSFKQWADLSGKLTFGGLLNQKNRTYRERVFEYRNQDYSSYEGDPNEYLSDSNLGIIDSTTGYSTFYIFGNYIVESSEARSNYDGDQEITASFVMVELPIARRLRLIGGARYEKTIMNIVTKDSTYEKGELRNHDLLPSVSLIYQLKDNMNLRLAYGKTLARPTFRELAPFPSWDFANGFFFIGNPELNRTLIDNYDVRWEWFVRPCEIIALSTFYKKFHNPIERTIKNENGEIQFQNVDRAEVYGIEFEVRKKLDQVSSSLKNFQLGSNFSWANSKVKIPEAELISIRGYDPNAGIYRPLWGQSKYIFNLFLGYDNNNYGTKADLNFSVFSERLSEVSIGGTPNIYELPQPSLNFIISQKLISRLNFKLSARNLLNTSARKVYHFKKHDYIYQEHKKGRSISAGISYVIG
;
A
#
# COMPACT_ATOMS: atom_id res chain seq x y z
N MET A 1 41.86 41.70 -3.82
CA MET A 1 42.29 42.37 -2.58
C MET A 1 41.30 43.52 -2.33
N ASN A 2 40.18 43.25 -1.64
CA ASN A 2 39.22 44.27 -1.19
C ASN A 2 38.13 43.64 -0.31
N ARG A 3 37.81 44.37 0.77
CA ARG A 3 36.69 44.17 1.69
C ARG A 3 35.34 44.44 1.00
N CYS A 4 34.30 43.94 1.68
CA CYS A 4 32.95 44.50 1.74
C CYS A 4 32.03 44.23 0.53
N LEU A 5 31.05 43.35 0.72
CA LEU A 5 29.67 43.58 0.28
C LEU A 5 28.71 42.69 1.11
N ILE A 6 28.09 43.36 2.08
CA ILE A 6 26.92 42.93 2.84
C ILE A 6 25.69 43.11 1.94
N LYS A 7 24.81 42.11 1.87
CA LYS A 7 23.36 42.33 1.89
C LYS A 7 22.60 41.06 2.27
N SER A 8 22.04 41.13 3.47
CA SER A 8 20.98 40.32 4.02
C SER A 8 19.71 40.36 3.16
N ASN A 9 18.96 39.26 3.16
CA ASN A 9 17.53 39.24 2.88
C ASN A 9 16.86 38.16 3.73
N LEU A 10 16.83 38.40 5.04
CA LEU A 10 15.75 37.95 5.91
C LEU A 10 14.63 39.00 5.83
N SER A 11 13.38 38.54 5.93
CA SER A 11 12.13 39.32 6.00
C SER A 11 11.54 39.84 4.67
N ARG A 12 10.75 38.98 4.02
CA ARG A 12 9.47 39.33 3.36
C ARG A 12 8.83 38.05 2.84
N ASN A 13 7.98 37.41 3.64
CA ASN A 13 6.90 36.52 3.16
C ASN A 13 5.86 36.16 4.25
N ILE A 14 5.74 36.97 5.31
CA ILE A 14 4.72 36.76 6.36
C ILE A 14 3.44 37.60 6.11
N PHE A 15 3.38 38.43 5.06
CA PHE A 15 2.23 39.30 4.78
C PHE A 15 1.47 39.02 3.47
N GLN A 16 1.57 37.81 2.92
CA GLN A 16 0.71 37.38 1.79
C GLN A 16 -0.16 36.14 2.05
N PHE A 17 -0.13 35.59 3.27
CA PHE A 17 -0.98 34.45 3.66
C PHE A 17 -2.34 34.85 4.29
N SER A 18 -2.51 36.10 4.71
CA SER A 18 -3.76 36.59 5.33
C SER A 18 -4.83 37.04 4.33
N ALA A 19 -4.47 37.33 3.07
CA ALA A 19 -5.43 37.75 2.04
C ALA A 19 -6.08 36.59 1.26
N LYS A 20 -5.50 35.37 1.29
CA LYS A 20 -6.07 34.17 0.64
C LYS A 20 -6.99 33.36 1.57
N LEU A 21 -6.85 33.48 2.90
CA LEU A 21 -7.78 32.87 3.85
C LEU A 21 -9.14 33.58 3.88
N ILE A 22 -9.17 34.89 3.66
CA ILE A 22 -10.42 35.67 3.62
C ILE A 22 -11.23 35.36 2.35
N PHE A 23 -10.58 35.02 1.24
CA PHE A 23 -11.28 34.60 0.01
C PHE A 23 -11.85 33.18 0.11
N ILE A 24 -11.19 32.28 0.87
CA ILE A 24 -11.69 30.93 1.14
C ILE A 24 -12.83 30.94 2.18
N PHE A 25 -12.82 31.89 3.13
CA PHE A 25 -13.92 32.07 4.08
C PHE A 25 -15.14 32.76 3.43
N LEU A 26 -14.95 33.74 2.53
CA LEU A 26 -16.06 34.40 1.81
C LEU A 26 -16.77 33.47 0.80
N VAL A 27 -16.06 32.50 0.21
CA VAL A 27 -16.68 31.48 -0.66
C VAL A 27 -17.42 30.41 0.15
N PHE A 28 -17.08 30.21 1.43
CA PHE A 28 -17.78 29.29 2.34
C PHE A 28 -19.09 29.88 2.89
N THR A 29 -19.19 31.21 3.05
CA THR A 29 -20.42 31.88 3.51
C THR A 29 -21.40 32.20 2.38
N LEU A 30 -20.98 32.24 1.11
CA LEU A 30 -21.87 32.49 -0.03
C LEU A 30 -22.67 31.26 -0.49
N ILE A 31 -22.33 30.04 -0.03
CA ILE A 31 -22.97 28.78 -0.44
C ILE A 31 -24.10 28.34 0.52
N PHE A 32 -24.26 28.98 1.69
CA PHE A 32 -25.26 28.60 2.70
C PHE A 32 -26.46 29.57 2.86
N GLY A 33 -26.62 30.53 1.94
CA GLY A 33 -27.73 31.47 1.95
C GLY A 33 -28.69 31.31 0.76
N ILE A 34 -29.42 30.19 0.67
CA ILE A 34 -30.59 30.09 -0.22
C ILE A 34 -31.84 29.96 0.67
N PRO A 35 -32.79 30.90 0.62
CA PRO A 35 -34.03 30.79 1.38
C PRO A 35 -34.86 29.60 0.88
N ASN A 36 -35.44 28.87 1.84
CA ASN A 36 -36.39 27.78 1.61
C ASN A 36 -37.54 28.24 0.71
N VAL A 37 -37.54 27.80 -0.54
CA VAL A 37 -38.74 27.78 -1.38
C VAL A 37 -39.41 26.42 -1.18
N SER A 38 -40.42 26.39 -0.32
CA SER A 38 -41.36 25.28 -0.25
C SER A 38 -42.17 25.24 -1.54
N ALA A 39 -41.71 24.45 -2.51
CA ALA A 39 -42.51 24.10 -3.69
C ALA A 39 -43.42 22.92 -3.32
N SER A 40 -44.72 23.20 -3.21
CA SER A 40 -45.78 22.21 -3.25
C SER A 40 -45.70 21.44 -4.58
N LEU A 41 -45.44 20.14 -4.52
CA LEU A 41 -45.54 19.25 -5.68
C LEU A 41 -47.02 18.94 -5.95
N SER A 42 -47.60 19.58 -6.97
CA SER A 42 -48.78 19.03 -7.66
C SER A 42 -48.30 17.98 -8.67
N ASP A 43 -48.81 16.76 -8.57
CA ASP A 43 -48.47 15.61 -9.43
C ASP A 43 -49.41 15.53 -10.64
N SER A 44 -49.40 16.57 -11.48
CA SER A 44 -50.33 16.77 -12.60
C SER A 44 -49.63 16.56 -13.95
N GLY A 45 -49.33 15.31 -14.30
CA GLY A 45 -48.81 14.94 -15.63
C GLY A 45 -49.03 13.47 -15.97
N GLY A 46 -49.11 13.15 -17.26
CA GLY A 46 -49.24 11.78 -17.75
C GLY A 46 -47.99 10.94 -17.51
N ARG A 47 -48.14 9.61 -17.58
CA ARG A 47 -47.07 8.64 -17.30
C ARG A 47 -47.02 7.57 -18.39
N ILE A 48 -45.81 7.26 -18.88
CA ILE A 48 -45.56 6.12 -19.78
C ILE A 48 -44.65 5.14 -19.05
N PHE A 49 -44.93 3.85 -19.12
CA PHE A 49 -44.05 2.80 -18.59
C PHE A 49 -44.14 1.56 -19.48
N GLY A 50 -43.14 0.69 -19.43
CA GLY A 50 -43.14 -0.53 -20.22
C GLY A 50 -41.78 -1.19 -20.23
N SER A 51 -41.57 -2.11 -21.17
CA SER A 51 -40.31 -2.85 -21.32
C SER A 51 -39.76 -2.77 -22.74
N ILE A 52 -38.44 -2.78 -22.86
CA ILE A 52 -37.70 -2.85 -24.12
C ILE A 52 -37.07 -4.23 -24.22
N VAL A 53 -37.39 -4.94 -25.30
CA VAL A 53 -36.87 -6.29 -25.59
C VAL A 53 -36.28 -6.36 -26.99
N ASP A 54 -35.44 -7.34 -27.23
CA ASP A 54 -34.92 -7.67 -28.55
C ASP A 54 -36.02 -8.35 -29.39
N SER A 55 -36.24 -7.90 -30.62
CA SER A 55 -37.31 -8.45 -31.47
C SER A 55 -37.06 -9.86 -31.98
N GLU A 56 -35.81 -10.31 -32.03
CA GLU A 56 -35.42 -11.64 -32.51
C GLU A 56 -35.31 -12.65 -31.37
N THR A 57 -34.72 -12.24 -30.25
CA THR A 57 -34.42 -13.15 -29.12
C THR A 57 -35.43 -13.05 -27.97
N GLY A 58 -36.19 -11.96 -27.89
CA GLY A 58 -37.11 -11.69 -26.78
C GLY A 58 -36.41 -11.33 -25.46
N GLU A 59 -35.08 -11.19 -25.46
CA GLU A 59 -34.31 -10.82 -24.27
C GLU A 59 -34.53 -9.35 -23.90
N SER A 60 -34.56 -9.06 -22.59
CA SER A 60 -34.63 -7.69 -22.08
C SER A 60 -33.40 -6.88 -22.48
N LEU A 61 -33.62 -5.64 -22.91
CA LEU A 61 -32.57 -4.74 -23.38
C LEU A 61 -32.30 -3.62 -22.38
N PRO A 62 -31.31 -3.77 -21.48
CA PRO A 62 -30.93 -2.73 -20.54
C PRO A 62 -30.16 -1.59 -21.19
N GLY A 63 -30.39 -0.37 -20.71
CA GLY A 63 -29.69 0.84 -21.17
C GLY A 63 -30.18 1.40 -22.51
N ALA A 64 -31.32 0.95 -23.02
CA ALA A 64 -31.98 1.60 -24.15
C ALA A 64 -32.44 3.00 -23.71
N THR A 65 -32.13 4.03 -24.48
CA THR A 65 -32.54 5.41 -24.19
C THR A 65 -33.92 5.65 -24.79
N ILE A 66 -34.87 6.12 -23.98
CA ILE A 66 -36.26 6.41 -24.35
C ILE A 66 -36.54 7.88 -24.07
N PHE A 67 -36.95 8.67 -25.07
CA PHE A 67 -37.24 10.09 -24.88
C PHE A 67 -38.33 10.62 -25.82
N LEU A 68 -39.00 11.69 -25.41
CA LEU A 68 -39.99 12.38 -26.24
C LEU A 68 -39.27 13.40 -27.13
N GLU A 69 -39.46 13.28 -28.44
CA GLU A 69 -38.87 14.15 -29.47
C GLU A 69 -39.24 15.62 -29.20
N ASN A 70 -38.28 16.54 -29.34
CA ASN A 70 -38.40 17.97 -29.05
C ASN A 70 -38.69 18.33 -27.57
N THR A 71 -38.35 17.44 -26.63
CA THR A 71 -38.40 17.71 -25.18
C THR A 71 -37.12 17.27 -24.48
N THR A 72 -36.97 17.63 -23.20
CA THR A 72 -35.91 17.10 -22.31
C THR A 72 -36.37 15.87 -21.50
N ILE A 73 -37.57 15.35 -21.78
CA ILE A 73 -38.19 14.26 -21.03
C ILE A 73 -37.71 12.92 -21.61
N GLY A 74 -36.88 12.21 -20.86
CA GLY A 74 -36.33 10.92 -21.24
C GLY A 74 -35.92 10.07 -20.04
N THR A 75 -35.67 8.79 -20.30
CA THR A 75 -35.21 7.79 -19.33
C THR A 75 -34.37 6.72 -20.04
N ALA A 76 -33.78 5.81 -19.27
CA ALA A 76 -33.15 4.61 -19.81
C ALA A 76 -33.83 3.36 -19.25
N SER A 77 -33.82 2.27 -20.01
CA SER A 77 -34.30 0.98 -19.52
C SER A 77 -33.35 0.39 -18.46
N ASP A 78 -33.92 -0.29 -17.46
CA ASP A 78 -33.19 -0.97 -16.39
C ASP A 78 -32.72 -2.39 -16.80
N LEU A 79 -32.21 -3.17 -15.84
CA LEU A 79 -31.66 -4.51 -16.06
C LEU A 79 -32.67 -5.51 -16.64
N ASP A 80 -33.96 -5.30 -16.38
CA ASP A 80 -35.05 -6.15 -16.88
C ASP A 80 -35.68 -5.54 -18.15
N GLY A 81 -35.05 -4.51 -18.72
CA GLY A 81 -35.54 -3.77 -19.88
C GLY A 81 -36.67 -2.81 -19.55
N ALA A 82 -37.06 -2.66 -18.28
CA ALA A 82 -38.20 -1.83 -17.89
C ALA A 82 -37.84 -0.34 -17.86
N PHE A 83 -38.79 0.52 -18.21
CA PHE A 83 -38.63 1.98 -18.21
C PHE A 83 -39.89 2.70 -17.71
N SER A 84 -39.69 3.93 -17.22
CA SER A 84 -40.80 4.83 -16.85
C SER A 84 -40.47 6.29 -17.14
N LEU A 85 -41.36 6.98 -17.84
CA LEU A 85 -41.40 8.43 -18.01
C LEU A 85 -42.54 9.00 -17.18
N LEU A 86 -42.24 9.97 -16.32
CA LEU A 86 -43.18 10.58 -15.39
C LEU A 86 -43.33 12.06 -15.68
N LYS A 87 -44.48 12.64 -15.27
CA LYS A 87 -44.77 14.09 -15.36
C LYS A 87 -44.73 14.63 -16.78
N ILE A 88 -45.27 13.88 -17.73
CA ILE A 88 -45.37 14.31 -19.13
C ILE A 88 -46.57 15.26 -19.27
N PRO A 89 -46.41 16.51 -19.74
CA PRO A 89 -47.54 17.40 -19.99
C PRO A 89 -48.51 16.79 -21.02
N PRO A 90 -49.83 16.93 -20.85
CA PRO A 90 -50.79 16.41 -21.83
C PRO A 90 -50.54 16.96 -23.24
N GLY A 91 -50.59 16.10 -24.25
CA GLY A 91 -50.28 16.46 -25.64
C GLY A 91 -49.91 15.26 -26.51
N ARG A 92 -49.64 15.50 -27.80
CA ARG A 92 -49.17 14.48 -28.73
C ARG A 92 -47.66 14.58 -28.89
N TYR A 93 -46.98 13.46 -28.71
CA TYR A 93 -45.52 13.37 -28.80
C TYR A 93 -45.09 12.23 -29.71
N ASN A 94 -43.87 12.33 -30.22
CA ASN A 94 -43.19 11.17 -30.80
C ASN A 94 -42.21 10.60 -29.77
N LEU A 95 -42.31 9.31 -29.47
CA LEU A 95 -41.39 8.61 -28.58
C LEU A 95 -40.26 8.00 -29.39
N ILE A 96 -39.03 8.32 -29.03
CA ILE A 96 -37.82 7.79 -29.67
C ILE A 96 -37.14 6.81 -28.73
N ILE A 97 -36.78 5.64 -29.25
CA ILE A 97 -36.03 4.60 -28.55
C ILE A 97 -34.75 4.32 -29.32
N HIS A 98 -33.62 4.33 -28.61
CA HIS A 98 -32.31 4.11 -29.19
C HIS A 98 -31.43 3.24 -28.29
N LEU A 99 -30.82 2.22 -28.88
CA LEU A 99 -29.81 1.37 -28.24
C LEU A 99 -28.73 1.02 -29.28
N ILE A 100 -27.47 1.01 -28.86
CA ILE A 100 -26.35 0.67 -29.74
C ILE A 100 -26.51 -0.77 -30.25
N GLY A 101 -26.42 -0.96 -31.57
CA GLY A 101 -26.62 -2.26 -32.23
C GLY A 101 -28.06 -2.55 -32.64
N TYR A 102 -28.99 -1.62 -32.42
CA TYR A 102 -30.40 -1.72 -32.79
C TYR A 102 -30.86 -0.54 -33.64
N ALA A 103 -31.84 -0.78 -34.50
CA ALA A 103 -32.45 0.24 -35.33
C ALA A 103 -33.19 1.25 -34.44
N ARG A 104 -32.97 2.54 -34.68
CA ARG A 104 -33.66 3.61 -33.97
C ARG A 104 -35.16 3.51 -34.25
N THR A 105 -35.95 3.33 -33.19
CA THR A 105 -37.40 3.15 -33.28
C THR A 105 -38.11 4.44 -32.88
N LYS A 106 -39.09 4.86 -33.70
CA LYS A 106 -39.92 6.05 -33.48
C LYS A 106 -41.39 5.65 -33.43
N ILE A 107 -42.07 5.99 -32.35
CA ILE A 107 -43.52 5.82 -32.19
C ILE A 107 -44.16 7.18 -32.32
N GLU A 108 -44.94 7.38 -33.37
CA GLU A 108 -45.50 8.69 -33.71
C GLU A 108 -46.87 8.91 -33.08
N ASN A 109 -47.21 10.17 -32.83
CA ASN A 109 -48.54 10.62 -32.39
C ASN A 109 -49.03 9.93 -31.10
N LEU A 110 -48.12 9.67 -30.15
CA LEU A 110 -48.47 9.16 -28.83
C LEU A 110 -49.23 10.23 -28.06
N GLU A 111 -50.52 10.02 -27.86
CA GLU A 111 -51.41 10.92 -27.14
C GLU A 111 -51.31 10.68 -25.64
N ILE A 112 -50.88 11.70 -24.90
CA ILE A 112 -50.73 11.68 -23.46
C ILE A 112 -51.83 12.53 -22.84
N GLU A 113 -52.67 11.88 -22.02
CA GLU A 113 -53.72 12.52 -21.23
C GLU A 113 -53.25 12.73 -19.79
N GLU A 114 -53.82 13.74 -19.13
CA GLU A 114 -53.48 14.06 -17.74
C GLU A 114 -53.87 12.92 -16.78
N GLY A 115 -52.96 12.53 -15.89
CA GLY A 115 -53.20 11.48 -14.89
C GLY A 115 -53.31 10.05 -15.44
N LYS A 116 -53.24 9.85 -16.76
CA LYS A 116 -53.36 8.53 -17.39
C LYS A 116 -52.03 7.79 -17.42
N LEU A 117 -52.10 6.50 -17.11
CA LEU A 117 -50.97 5.57 -17.12
C LEU A 117 -50.98 4.77 -18.43
N SER A 118 -50.00 4.98 -19.30
CA SER A 118 -49.89 4.30 -20.60
C SER A 118 -48.80 3.23 -20.56
N LYS A 119 -49.17 1.96 -20.77
CA LYS A 119 -48.22 0.84 -20.87
C LYS A 119 -47.76 0.66 -22.32
N LEU A 120 -46.45 0.59 -22.56
CA LEU A 120 -45.88 0.46 -23.90
C LEU A 120 -44.66 -0.48 -23.90
N ASP A 121 -44.88 -1.74 -24.29
CA ASP A 121 -43.81 -2.72 -24.47
C ASP A 121 -43.31 -2.68 -25.94
N ILE A 122 -42.01 -2.57 -26.13
CA ILE A 122 -41.38 -2.25 -27.43
C ILE A 122 -40.28 -3.25 -27.73
N ALA A 123 -40.37 -3.88 -28.90
CA ALA A 123 -39.33 -4.76 -29.42
C ALA A 123 -38.42 -4.00 -30.40
N LEU A 124 -37.11 -3.97 -30.14
CA LEU A 124 -36.12 -3.34 -31.02
C LEU A 124 -35.53 -4.35 -32.00
N VAL A 125 -35.42 -3.95 -33.27
CA VAL A 125 -34.81 -4.75 -34.34
C VAL A 125 -33.29 -4.55 -34.33
N PRO A 126 -32.46 -5.61 -34.26
CA PRO A 126 -31.01 -5.50 -34.40
C PRO A 126 -30.61 -4.85 -35.73
N ASP A 127 -29.69 -3.89 -35.69
CA ASP A 127 -29.19 -3.18 -36.89
C ASP A 127 -27.80 -3.70 -37.29
N ALA A 128 -27.73 -4.40 -38.42
CA ALA A 128 -26.51 -4.94 -38.98
C ALA A 128 -25.67 -3.83 -39.67
N ILE A 129 -25.03 -2.99 -38.86
CA ILE A 129 -23.89 -2.11 -39.15
C ILE A 129 -23.98 -1.25 -40.44
N LYS A 130 -24.22 0.05 -40.24
CA LYS A 130 -23.48 1.16 -40.89
C LYS A 130 -23.54 2.40 -40.00
N ILE A 131 -22.48 2.65 -39.21
CA ILE A 131 -22.40 3.86 -38.36
C ILE A 131 -21.25 4.75 -38.85
N HIS A 132 -21.62 5.83 -39.54
CA HIS A 132 -20.88 7.10 -39.57
C HIS A 132 -21.53 8.04 -38.55
N ASP A 133 -21.45 7.68 -37.28
CA ASP A 133 -21.69 8.61 -36.19
C ASP A 133 -20.52 8.53 -35.23
N VAL A 134 -20.00 9.70 -34.92
CA VAL A 134 -19.03 9.94 -33.89
C VAL A 134 -19.70 9.63 -32.57
N VAL A 135 -19.58 8.38 -32.12
CA VAL A 135 -19.99 7.98 -30.78
C VAL A 135 -18.98 8.59 -29.80
N VAL A 136 -19.45 9.50 -28.94
CA VAL A 136 -18.74 9.80 -27.69
C VAL A 136 -18.73 8.51 -26.89
N THR A 137 -17.64 7.75 -27.00
CA THR A 137 -17.50 6.46 -26.30
C THR A 137 -17.62 6.72 -24.80
N ALA A 138 -18.72 6.25 -24.20
CA ALA A 138 -18.85 6.16 -22.75
C ALA A 138 -17.66 5.33 -22.23
N LYS A 139 -16.93 5.87 -21.26
CA LYS A 139 -15.79 5.16 -20.67
C LYS A 139 -16.33 3.91 -19.99
N ALA A 140 -15.78 2.74 -20.32
CA ALA A 140 -16.21 1.49 -19.70
C ALA A 140 -16.10 1.62 -18.16
N ILE A 141 -17.22 1.49 -17.47
CA ILE A 141 -17.31 1.49 -16.01
C ILE A 141 -16.40 0.37 -15.48
N GLN A 142 -15.44 0.66 -14.59
CA GLN A 142 -14.49 -0.34 -14.05
C GLN A 142 -14.63 -0.54 -12.53
N ASN A 143 -15.61 0.12 -11.91
CA ASN A 143 -15.85 0.09 -10.47
C ASN A 143 -16.83 -1.01 -10.02
N THR A 144 -17.29 -1.89 -10.92
CA THR A 144 -18.16 -3.02 -10.61
C THR A 144 -17.50 -4.35 -10.98
N GLU A 145 -17.92 -5.41 -10.30
CA GLU A 145 -17.36 -6.75 -10.52
C GLU A 145 -17.66 -7.30 -11.91
N GLY A 146 -18.89 -7.09 -12.40
CA GLY A 146 -19.29 -7.58 -13.73
C GLY A 146 -18.45 -6.97 -14.86
N SER A 147 -18.12 -5.67 -14.76
CA SER A 147 -17.33 -5.00 -15.77
C SER A 147 -15.84 -5.39 -15.70
N LEU A 148 -15.28 -5.56 -14.50
CA LEU A 148 -13.92 -6.10 -14.34
C LEU A 148 -13.80 -7.53 -14.87
N LEU A 149 -14.78 -8.40 -14.61
CA LEU A 149 -14.78 -9.76 -15.18
C LEU A 149 -14.84 -9.73 -16.72
N LYS A 150 -15.64 -8.84 -17.32
CA LYS A 150 -15.69 -8.67 -18.78
C LYS A 150 -14.36 -8.14 -19.35
N LYS A 151 -13.70 -7.21 -18.65
CA LYS A 151 -12.36 -6.72 -19.01
C LYS A 151 -11.34 -7.87 -18.95
N ARG A 152 -11.41 -8.68 -17.90
CA ARG A 152 -10.55 -9.86 -17.71
C ARG A 152 -10.76 -10.93 -18.77
N GLN A 153 -12.00 -11.25 -19.14
CA GLN A 153 -12.32 -12.20 -20.20
C GLN A 153 -11.62 -11.84 -21.52
N LYS A 154 -11.52 -10.54 -21.84
CA LYS A 154 -10.88 -10.04 -23.06
C LYS A 154 -9.37 -9.85 -22.95
N SER A 155 -8.83 -9.77 -21.73
CA SER A 155 -7.41 -9.53 -21.44
C SER A 155 -6.49 -10.51 -22.20
N VAL A 156 -5.31 -10.03 -22.57
CA VAL A 156 -4.23 -10.87 -23.14
C VAL A 156 -3.40 -11.55 -22.05
N ALA A 157 -3.31 -10.92 -20.88
CA ALA A 157 -2.58 -11.42 -19.74
C ALA A 157 -3.53 -12.12 -18.74
N ILE A 158 -3.00 -13.10 -18.02
CA ILE A 158 -3.64 -13.69 -16.85
C ILE A 158 -3.62 -12.64 -15.74
N SER A 159 -4.81 -12.29 -15.26
CA SER A 159 -4.98 -11.30 -14.21
C SER A 159 -6.15 -11.63 -13.30
N ASP A 160 -6.05 -11.20 -12.05
CA ASP A 160 -7.14 -11.14 -11.09
C ASP A 160 -7.41 -9.68 -10.71
N ALA A 161 -8.62 -9.36 -10.27
CA ALA A 161 -8.98 -7.97 -9.97
C ALA A 161 -10.07 -7.88 -8.91
N ILE A 162 -10.16 -6.72 -8.27
CA ILE A 162 -11.20 -6.36 -7.31
C ILE A 162 -11.64 -4.92 -7.57
N SER A 163 -12.95 -4.70 -7.60
CA SER A 163 -13.55 -3.38 -7.87
C SER A 163 -13.79 -2.57 -6.59
N ALA A 164 -13.96 -1.25 -6.72
CA ALA A 164 -14.38 -0.39 -5.63
C ALA A 164 -15.68 -0.86 -4.95
N GLU A 165 -16.62 -1.46 -5.71
CA GLU A 165 -17.82 -2.06 -5.13
C GLU A 165 -17.46 -3.18 -4.14
N ALA A 166 -16.62 -4.14 -4.56
CA ALA A 166 -16.21 -5.24 -3.70
C ALA A 166 -15.33 -4.78 -2.53
N ILE A 167 -14.40 -3.85 -2.77
CA ILE A 167 -13.57 -3.25 -1.70
C ILE A 167 -14.46 -2.65 -0.59
N SER A 168 -15.53 -1.94 -0.97
CA SER A 168 -16.49 -1.39 -0.01
C SER A 168 -17.23 -2.49 0.78
N ARG A 169 -17.60 -3.61 0.13
CA ARG A 169 -18.24 -4.77 0.77
C ARG A 169 -17.32 -5.48 1.77
N TYR A 170 -16.03 -5.58 1.48
CA TYR A 170 -15.01 -6.10 2.41
C TYR A 170 -14.67 -5.13 3.53
N GLY A 171 -15.01 -3.86 3.36
CA GLY A 171 -14.80 -2.81 4.34
C GLY A 171 -13.34 -2.39 4.48
N SER A 172 -12.47 -2.73 3.55
CA SER A 172 -11.05 -2.38 3.64
C SER A 172 -10.83 -0.86 3.81
N SER A 173 -9.87 -0.45 4.64
CA SER A 173 -9.53 0.99 4.82
C SER A 173 -8.57 1.52 3.76
N ASP A 174 -7.67 0.67 3.30
CA ASP A 174 -6.55 0.99 2.43
C ASP A 174 -6.34 -0.12 1.39
N ALA A 175 -5.47 0.16 0.41
CA ALA A 175 -5.19 -0.78 -0.67
C ALA A 175 -4.55 -2.07 -0.17
N ALA A 176 -3.71 -2.04 0.88
CA ALA A 176 -3.07 -3.25 1.42
C ALA A 176 -4.13 -4.24 1.94
N GLU A 177 -5.08 -3.80 2.77
CA GLU A 177 -6.17 -4.64 3.27
C GLU A 177 -7.03 -5.18 2.12
N ALA A 178 -7.32 -4.38 1.10
CA ALA A 178 -8.08 -4.81 -0.08
C ALA A 178 -7.36 -5.89 -0.91
N MET A 179 -6.03 -5.81 -1.01
CA MET A 179 -5.21 -6.78 -1.73
C MET A 179 -5.26 -8.18 -1.13
N SER A 180 -5.49 -8.32 0.18
CA SER A 180 -5.63 -9.62 0.86
C SER A 180 -6.77 -10.49 0.31
N GLN A 181 -7.73 -9.89 -0.41
CA GLN A 181 -8.89 -10.55 -0.98
C GLN A 181 -8.65 -11.09 -2.39
N ILE A 182 -7.53 -10.72 -3.03
CA ILE A 182 -7.19 -11.20 -4.37
C ILE A 182 -6.53 -12.58 -4.27
N THR A 183 -6.92 -13.50 -5.15
CA THR A 183 -6.37 -14.85 -5.20
C THR A 183 -4.84 -14.84 -5.26
N GLY A 184 -4.18 -15.54 -4.34
CA GLY A 184 -2.71 -15.64 -4.30
C GLY A 184 -2.00 -14.39 -3.78
N ALA A 185 -2.71 -13.36 -3.31
CA ALA A 185 -2.12 -12.18 -2.68
C ALA A 185 -2.15 -12.30 -1.14
N SER A 186 -1.08 -11.87 -0.49
CA SER A 186 -0.99 -11.76 0.98
C SER A 186 -0.30 -10.46 1.38
N VAL A 187 -0.50 -10.04 2.62
CA VAL A 187 0.08 -8.80 3.16
C VAL A 187 1.07 -9.14 4.27
N VAL A 188 2.21 -8.47 4.25
CA VAL A 188 3.26 -8.50 5.28
C VAL A 188 3.37 -7.11 5.91
N ASP A 189 3.56 -7.05 7.22
CA ASP A 189 3.63 -5.81 8.02
C ASP A 189 2.42 -4.86 7.89
N GLY A 190 1.31 -5.32 7.30
CA GLY A 190 0.13 -4.49 7.01
C GLY A 190 0.28 -3.55 5.82
N LYS A 191 1.44 -3.51 5.13
CA LYS A 191 1.73 -2.54 4.07
C LYS A 191 2.32 -3.15 2.79
N TYR A 192 3.02 -4.27 2.86
CA TYR A 192 3.68 -4.87 1.69
C TYR A 192 2.88 -6.03 1.15
N VAL A 193 2.65 -6.05 -0.15
CA VAL A 193 1.85 -7.09 -0.81
C VAL A 193 2.75 -8.09 -1.52
N LEU A 194 2.60 -9.35 -1.14
CA LEU A 194 3.23 -10.50 -1.78
C LEU A 194 2.24 -11.18 -2.72
N VAL A 195 2.68 -11.51 -3.93
CA VAL A 195 1.84 -12.23 -4.92
C VAL A 195 2.46 -13.60 -5.17
N ARG A 196 1.63 -14.65 -5.08
CA ARG A 196 2.03 -16.07 -5.15
C ARG A 196 3.08 -16.46 -4.10
N GLY A 197 3.01 -15.77 -2.96
CA GLY A 197 3.96 -15.90 -1.86
C GLY A 197 5.41 -15.57 -2.25
N LEU A 198 5.62 -14.87 -3.36
CA LEU A 198 6.93 -14.35 -3.70
C LEU A 198 7.16 -13.03 -2.98
N GLY A 199 8.34 -12.90 -2.37
CA GLY A 199 8.77 -11.73 -1.62
C GLY A 199 8.68 -10.42 -2.41
N GLU A 200 8.72 -9.33 -1.67
CA GLU A 200 8.48 -7.94 -2.11
C GLU A 200 9.27 -7.53 -3.36
N ARG A 201 10.49 -8.05 -3.56
CA ARG A 201 11.29 -7.71 -4.76
C ARG A 201 10.67 -8.19 -6.06
N TYR A 202 9.82 -9.21 -6.00
CA TYR A 202 9.22 -9.89 -7.15
C TYR A 202 7.84 -9.35 -7.51
N SER A 203 7.30 -8.38 -6.77
CA SER A 203 6.13 -7.60 -7.15
C SER A 203 6.54 -6.21 -7.65
N ASN A 204 5.66 -5.59 -8.43
CA ASN A 204 5.80 -4.20 -8.85
C ASN A 204 4.43 -3.52 -8.72
N THR A 205 4.39 -2.34 -8.10
CA THR A 205 3.16 -1.59 -7.87
C THR A 205 3.10 -0.40 -8.82
N LYS A 206 1.93 -0.20 -9.43
CA LYS A 206 1.65 0.89 -10.34
C LYS A 206 0.41 1.68 -9.91
N LEU A 207 0.40 2.97 -10.22
CA LEU A 207 -0.78 3.82 -10.16
C LEU A 207 -1.16 4.21 -11.59
N ASN A 208 -2.33 3.78 -12.05
CA ASN A 208 -2.78 3.98 -13.42
C ASN A 208 -1.71 3.59 -14.47
N GLY A 209 -0.91 2.54 -14.22
CA GLY A 209 0.16 2.09 -15.13
C GLY A 209 1.56 2.71 -14.94
N ALA A 210 1.71 3.77 -14.13
CA ALA A 210 3.01 4.35 -13.75
C ALA A 210 3.56 3.65 -12.51
N GLU A 211 4.86 3.32 -12.46
CA GLU A 211 5.48 2.62 -11.33
C GLU A 211 5.64 3.55 -10.13
N LEU A 212 5.20 3.09 -8.95
CA LEU A 212 5.30 3.87 -7.72
C LEU A 212 6.66 3.64 -7.03
N PRO A 213 7.32 4.72 -6.56
CA PRO A 213 8.56 4.62 -5.79
C PRO A 213 8.32 4.14 -4.35
N SER A 214 9.32 3.48 -3.74
CA SER A 214 9.25 3.03 -2.35
C SER A 214 9.89 4.04 -1.41
N ALA A 215 9.21 4.36 -0.30
CA ALA A 215 9.76 5.19 0.78
C ALA A 215 10.51 4.37 1.86
N ASP A 216 10.67 3.07 1.64
CA ASP A 216 11.43 2.20 2.54
C ASP A 216 12.88 2.06 2.01
N PRO A 217 13.91 2.32 2.83
CA PRO A 217 15.29 2.17 2.41
C PRO A 217 15.63 0.72 2.07
N ASP A 218 15.10 -0.26 2.82
CA ASP A 218 15.48 -1.67 2.76
C ASP A 218 14.59 -2.49 1.81
N LYS A 219 13.42 -1.95 1.43
CA LYS A 219 12.40 -2.68 0.67
C LYS A 219 12.08 -2.02 -0.67
N LYS A 220 12.02 -2.85 -1.73
CA LYS A 220 11.57 -2.43 -3.08
C LYS A 220 10.06 -2.17 -3.13
N ALA A 221 9.26 -2.94 -2.38
CA ALA A 221 7.81 -2.88 -2.52
C ALA A 221 7.25 -1.55 -2.01
N PHE A 222 6.28 -1.03 -2.76
CA PHE A 222 5.52 0.14 -2.35
C PHE A 222 4.69 -0.17 -1.08
N GLN A 223 4.60 0.80 -0.18
CA GLN A 223 3.82 0.74 1.04
C GLN A 223 2.34 1.03 0.72
N MET A 224 1.57 -0.04 0.48
CA MET A 224 0.19 0.03 -0.04
C MET A 224 -0.83 0.63 0.94
N ASP A 225 -0.47 0.73 2.21
CA ASP A 225 -1.26 1.37 3.27
C ASP A 225 -1.38 2.90 3.06
N LEU A 226 -0.48 3.51 2.28
CA LEU A 226 -0.52 4.93 1.93
C LEU A 226 -1.69 5.32 1.02
N LEU A 227 -2.43 4.35 0.45
CA LEU A 227 -3.48 4.59 -0.53
C LEU A 227 -4.87 4.30 0.03
N PRO A 228 -5.63 5.34 0.46
CA PRO A 228 -7.01 5.17 0.94
C PRO A 228 -7.92 4.61 -0.15
N VAL A 229 -8.74 3.59 0.17
CA VAL A 229 -9.65 2.96 -0.80
C VAL A 229 -10.68 3.93 -1.40
N ASN A 230 -10.97 5.03 -0.71
CA ASN A 230 -11.89 6.06 -1.19
C ASN A 230 -11.37 6.80 -2.43
N LEU A 231 -10.09 6.70 -2.75
CA LEU A 231 -9.49 7.29 -3.95
C LEU A 231 -9.42 6.29 -5.11
N LEU A 232 -9.73 5.02 -4.86
CA LEU A 232 -9.51 3.90 -5.78
C LEU A 232 -10.80 3.48 -6.49
N ASP A 233 -10.64 3.03 -7.73
CA ASP A 233 -11.69 2.47 -8.59
C ASP A 233 -11.61 0.95 -8.66
N ASN A 234 -10.38 0.42 -8.71
CA ASN A 234 -10.09 -1.01 -8.80
C ASN A 234 -8.62 -1.29 -8.46
N LEU A 235 -8.33 -2.55 -8.13
CA LEU A 235 -6.98 -3.10 -8.04
C LEU A 235 -6.88 -4.29 -9.00
N ILE A 236 -5.88 -4.31 -9.87
CA ILE A 236 -5.68 -5.36 -10.88
C ILE A 236 -4.31 -6.00 -10.66
N VAL A 237 -4.26 -7.32 -10.49
CA VAL A 237 -3.03 -8.10 -10.37
C VAL A 237 -2.78 -8.87 -11.66
N THR A 238 -1.80 -8.43 -12.43
CA THR A 238 -1.34 -9.15 -13.62
C THR A 238 -0.26 -10.15 -13.25
N LYS A 239 -0.48 -11.43 -13.59
CA LYS A 239 0.36 -12.56 -13.14
C LYS A 239 1.21 -13.18 -14.26
N SER A 240 0.88 -12.90 -15.52
CA SER A 240 1.66 -13.33 -16.69
C SER A 240 2.31 -12.13 -17.38
N PHE A 241 3.54 -12.30 -17.85
CA PHE A 241 4.29 -11.27 -18.56
C PHE A 241 3.82 -11.06 -20.00
N THR A 242 3.74 -9.80 -20.43
CA THR A 242 3.59 -9.37 -21.83
C THR A 242 4.61 -8.28 -22.13
N PRO A 243 5.10 -8.14 -23.39
CA PRO A 243 6.25 -7.27 -23.69
C PRO A 243 5.99 -5.78 -23.47
N ASP A 244 4.73 -5.37 -23.48
CA ASP A 244 4.30 -3.99 -23.21
C ASP A 244 4.40 -3.60 -21.71
N GLN A 245 4.66 -4.56 -20.82
CA GLN A 245 4.87 -4.34 -19.40
C GLN A 245 6.36 -4.28 -19.06
N PRO A 246 6.77 -3.58 -17.97
CA PRO A 246 8.13 -3.66 -17.44
C PRO A 246 8.50 -5.09 -17.06
N GLY A 247 9.76 -5.49 -17.27
CA GLY A 247 10.23 -6.85 -16.96
C GLY A 247 10.42 -7.15 -15.47
N ASN A 248 10.38 -6.11 -14.61
CA ASN A 248 10.79 -6.16 -13.20
C ASN A 248 9.71 -6.70 -12.24
N PHE A 249 9.07 -7.80 -12.60
CA PHE A 249 8.11 -8.50 -11.75
C PHE A 249 8.11 -10.00 -12.06
N THR A 250 7.72 -10.81 -11.09
CA THR A 250 7.60 -12.26 -11.24
C THR A 250 6.39 -12.79 -10.48
N GLY A 251 6.11 -12.29 -9.27
CA GLY A 251 4.87 -12.57 -8.54
C GLY A 251 3.67 -11.97 -9.25
N GLY A 252 3.73 -10.66 -9.51
CA GLY A 252 2.74 -9.96 -10.31
C GLY A 252 2.98 -8.45 -10.34
N ILE A 253 2.33 -7.78 -11.30
CA ILE A 253 2.16 -6.33 -11.31
C ILE A 253 0.83 -6.02 -10.62
N ILE A 254 0.86 -5.15 -9.62
CA ILE A 254 -0.31 -4.61 -8.94
C ILE A 254 -0.56 -3.23 -9.55
N ASP A 255 -1.59 -3.10 -10.38
CA ASP A 255 -2.00 -1.82 -10.95
C ASP A 255 -3.22 -1.27 -10.22
N ILE A 256 -3.06 -0.07 -9.69
CA ILE A 256 -4.04 0.62 -8.87
C ILE A 256 -4.75 1.63 -9.75
N GLY A 257 -6.03 1.39 -10.03
CA GLY A 257 -6.87 2.34 -10.74
C GLY A 257 -7.44 3.38 -9.79
N THR A 258 -7.24 4.66 -10.07
CA THR A 258 -7.92 5.74 -9.34
C THR A 258 -9.35 5.94 -9.85
N LYS A 259 -10.24 6.47 -8.99
CA LYS A 259 -11.61 6.86 -9.38
C LYS A 259 -11.60 7.72 -10.64
N THR A 260 -12.68 7.64 -11.40
CA THR A 260 -12.89 8.43 -12.62
C THR A 260 -14.01 9.45 -12.41
N TYR A 261 -14.03 10.50 -13.23
CA TYR A 261 -15.09 11.52 -13.20
C TYR A 261 -16.44 10.91 -13.62
N PRO A 262 -17.56 11.36 -13.02
CA PRO A 262 -18.91 10.91 -13.37
C PRO A 262 -19.45 11.63 -14.61
N GLU A 263 -20.44 11.02 -15.28
CA GLU A 263 -21.11 11.60 -16.46
C GLU A 263 -22.02 12.79 -16.11
N SER A 264 -22.55 12.81 -14.89
CA SER A 264 -23.36 13.90 -14.33
C SER A 264 -22.79 14.36 -13.00
N PHE A 265 -23.27 15.50 -12.51
CA PHE A 265 -22.80 16.06 -11.24
C PHE A 265 -23.03 15.05 -10.11
N SER A 266 -21.98 14.78 -9.34
CA SER A 266 -22.05 13.94 -8.15
C SER A 266 -21.24 14.54 -7.02
N LEU A 267 -21.87 14.70 -5.85
CA LEU A 267 -21.21 15.01 -4.59
C LEU A 267 -21.45 13.86 -3.62
N LYS A 268 -20.38 13.22 -3.15
CA LYS A 268 -20.42 12.10 -2.20
C LYS A 268 -19.71 12.49 -0.92
N TYR A 269 -20.37 12.27 0.20
CA TYR A 269 -19.85 12.49 1.54
C TYR A 269 -19.97 11.19 2.35
N SER A 270 -18.96 10.84 3.14
CA SER A 270 -19.10 9.79 4.14
C SER A 270 -18.26 10.02 5.38
N THR A 271 -18.78 9.55 6.52
CA THR A 271 -18.10 9.60 7.82
C THR A 271 -18.36 8.33 8.59
N SER A 272 -17.41 7.91 9.43
CA SER A 272 -17.57 6.76 10.32
C SER A 272 -16.72 6.89 11.58
N CYS A 273 -17.22 6.32 12.67
CA CYS A 273 -16.48 6.16 13.92
C CYS A 273 -16.32 4.67 14.23
N SER A 274 -15.17 4.28 14.81
CA SER A 274 -14.91 2.90 15.22
C SER A 274 -14.38 2.78 16.63
N PHE A 275 -14.85 1.76 17.33
CA PHE A 275 -14.44 1.34 18.66
C PHE A 275 -13.66 0.03 18.56
N THR A 276 -12.42 -0.01 19.07
CA THR A 276 -11.59 -1.21 19.10
C THR A 276 -11.41 -1.69 20.54
N LYS A 277 -11.88 -2.91 20.86
CA LYS A 277 -11.75 -3.50 22.19
C LYS A 277 -10.28 -3.69 22.56
N GLY A 278 -9.90 -3.23 23.75
CA GLY A 278 -8.52 -3.24 24.25
C GLY A 278 -7.78 -1.92 23.98
N THR A 279 -8.20 -1.17 22.96
CA THR A 279 -7.61 0.12 22.60
C THR A 279 -8.51 1.29 22.99
N THR A 280 -9.66 1.45 22.35
CA THR A 280 -10.52 2.63 22.52
C THR A 280 -11.00 2.76 23.97
N GLY A 281 -10.80 3.95 24.57
CA GLY A 281 -11.12 4.22 25.97
C GLY A 281 -10.14 3.62 26.98
N ASN A 282 -9.09 2.93 26.55
CA ASN A 282 -8.04 2.44 27.45
C ASN A 282 -7.22 3.63 27.96
N LYS A 283 -7.09 3.74 29.29
CA LYS A 283 -6.39 4.82 29.99
C LYS A 283 -4.87 4.66 29.99
N ASN A 284 -4.37 3.47 29.65
CA ASN A 284 -2.95 3.14 29.61
C ASN A 284 -2.35 3.27 28.21
N PHE A 285 -3.05 3.89 27.26
CA PHE A 285 -2.55 4.05 25.90
C PHE A 285 -1.24 4.83 25.91
N LEU A 286 -0.15 4.17 25.51
CA LEU A 286 1.18 4.78 25.43
C LEU A 286 1.24 5.79 24.29
N THR A 287 1.75 6.99 24.61
CA THR A 287 1.93 8.13 23.71
C THR A 287 3.13 8.95 24.18
N TYR A 288 3.44 10.07 23.56
CA TYR A 288 4.32 11.11 24.12
C TYR A 288 3.85 12.50 23.65
N PRO A 289 4.36 13.60 24.24
CA PRO A 289 4.10 14.96 23.74
C PRO A 289 4.61 15.14 22.30
N GLY A 290 3.68 15.28 21.36
CA GLY A 290 3.95 15.50 19.94
C GLY A 290 3.65 16.94 19.49
N GLY A 291 3.77 17.19 18.19
CA GLY A 291 3.56 18.51 17.59
C GLY A 291 2.09 18.87 17.38
N ASN A 292 1.81 20.15 17.12
CA ASN A 292 0.46 20.67 16.88
C ASN A 292 -0.12 20.22 15.53
N LYS A 293 0.72 19.76 14.60
CA LYS A 293 0.29 19.26 13.28
C LYS A 293 0.19 17.73 13.20
N ASP A 294 0.48 17.01 14.27
CA ASP A 294 0.38 15.53 14.32
C ASP A 294 -1.03 15.04 13.95
N TRP A 295 -2.07 15.83 14.21
CA TRP A 295 -3.45 15.47 13.82
C TRP A 295 -3.70 15.48 12.31
N PHE A 296 -2.82 16.11 11.52
CA PHE A 296 -2.73 16.02 10.06
C PHE A 296 -1.64 15.04 9.61
N GLY A 297 -0.98 14.33 10.52
CA GLY A 297 0.12 13.44 10.22
C GLY A 297 1.33 14.17 9.65
N MET A 298 1.61 15.39 10.13
CA MET A 298 2.76 16.21 9.75
C MET A 298 3.51 16.69 11.00
N ASP A 299 4.84 16.65 10.97
CA ASP A 299 5.66 17.31 11.98
C ASP A 299 5.63 18.83 11.78
N ASP A 300 5.63 19.58 12.89
CA ASP A 300 5.65 21.05 12.88
C ASP A 300 7.00 21.66 13.27
N GLY A 301 8.03 20.82 13.38
CA GLY A 301 9.35 21.15 13.86
C GLY A 301 9.59 20.79 15.32
N THR A 302 8.58 20.29 16.05
CA THR A 302 8.72 19.84 17.45
C THR A 302 9.77 18.73 17.60
N ARG A 303 10.04 17.98 16.53
CA ARG A 303 11.01 16.88 16.50
C ARG A 303 12.24 17.20 15.65
N ASN A 304 12.44 18.46 15.24
CA ASN A 304 13.60 18.83 14.47
C ASN A 304 14.88 18.64 15.26
N LEU A 305 15.96 18.37 14.53
CA LEU A 305 17.30 18.49 15.08
C LEU A 305 17.49 19.93 15.60
N PRO A 306 18.09 20.14 16.79
CA PRO A 306 18.38 21.47 17.31
C PRO A 306 19.11 22.33 16.26
N GLU A 307 18.79 23.62 16.19
CA GLU A 307 19.30 24.53 15.14
C GLU A 307 20.83 24.53 15.10
N GLU A 308 21.45 24.45 16.27
CA GLU A 308 22.90 24.38 16.47
C GLU A 308 23.53 23.09 15.95
N LEU A 309 22.75 22.01 15.79
CA LEU A 309 23.25 20.75 15.28
C LEU A 309 22.87 20.53 13.81
N GLN A 310 22.05 21.41 13.20
CA GLN A 310 21.71 21.31 11.77
C GLN A 310 22.89 21.59 10.85
N ASP A 311 23.82 22.45 11.27
CA ASP A 311 25.07 22.67 10.55
C ASP A 311 26.03 21.48 10.77
N THR A 312 26.27 20.72 9.70
CA THR A 312 27.15 19.55 9.72
C THR A 312 28.63 19.89 9.90
N SER A 313 29.01 21.17 9.89
CA SER A 313 30.38 21.61 10.18
C SER A 313 30.67 21.74 11.68
N ILE A 314 29.63 21.77 12.52
CA ILE A 314 29.78 21.83 13.97
C ILE A 314 30.25 20.46 14.47
N VAL A 315 31.40 20.46 15.15
CA VAL A 315 31.98 19.29 15.78
C VAL A 315 31.66 19.32 17.26
N ILE A 316 30.97 18.29 17.76
CA ILE A 316 30.72 18.13 19.19
C ILE A 316 32.08 17.90 19.88
N PRO A 317 32.47 18.72 20.89
CA PRO A 317 33.75 18.57 21.56
C PRO A 317 33.92 17.19 22.20
N ASP A 318 35.11 16.61 22.07
CA ASP A 318 35.45 15.37 22.77
C ASP A 318 35.62 15.64 24.28
N ILE A 319 35.01 14.79 25.09
CA ILE A 319 34.99 14.93 26.55
C ILE A 319 36.40 14.93 27.17
N GLY A 320 37.35 14.22 26.56
CA GLY A 320 38.73 14.12 27.01
C GLY A 320 39.49 15.45 26.99
N TYR A 321 39.08 16.39 26.13
CA TYR A 321 39.61 17.75 26.11
C TYR A 321 38.72 18.73 26.88
N ALA A 322 37.40 18.57 26.76
CA ALA A 322 36.42 19.43 27.41
C ALA A 322 36.53 19.43 28.95
N PHE A 323 37.03 18.35 29.56
CA PHE A 323 37.21 18.29 31.02
C PHE A 323 38.17 19.35 31.58
N THR A 324 39.10 19.86 30.78
CA THR A 324 40.13 20.85 31.20
C THR A 324 40.08 22.19 30.47
N ASP A 325 39.39 22.26 29.33
CA ASP A 325 39.28 23.48 28.52
C ASP A 325 37.90 24.12 28.69
N SER A 326 37.88 25.35 29.22
CA SER A 326 36.63 26.06 29.52
C SER A 326 35.75 26.30 28.29
N VAL A 327 36.35 26.60 27.12
CA VAL A 327 35.58 26.89 25.90
C VAL A 327 34.93 25.62 25.39
N LEU A 328 35.69 24.53 25.32
CA LEU A 328 35.18 23.23 24.89
C LEU A 328 34.16 22.67 25.88
N ALA A 329 34.35 22.89 27.19
CA ALA A 329 33.42 22.46 28.23
C ALA A 329 32.03 23.10 28.05
N HIS A 330 31.98 24.43 27.96
CA HIS A 330 30.70 25.15 27.83
C HIS A 330 30.04 24.91 26.47
N GLU A 331 30.82 24.63 25.42
CA GLU A 331 30.25 24.24 24.13
C GLU A 331 29.62 22.84 24.18
N LEU A 332 30.30 21.85 24.79
CA LEU A 332 29.72 20.52 24.99
C LEU A 332 28.47 20.57 25.90
N ASP A 333 28.48 21.40 26.94
CA ASP A 333 27.32 21.66 27.80
C ASP A 333 26.13 22.20 27.01
N ARG A 334 26.36 23.28 26.24
CA ARG A 334 25.36 23.94 25.41
C ARG A 334 24.74 22.97 24.40
N LEU A 335 25.57 22.22 23.67
CA LEU A 335 25.11 21.25 22.67
C LEU A 335 24.37 20.08 23.32
N SER A 336 24.84 19.57 24.46
CA SER A 336 24.17 18.47 25.18
C SER A 336 22.78 18.86 25.68
N LYS A 337 22.61 20.12 26.14
CA LYS A 337 21.34 20.68 26.63
C LYS A 337 20.39 21.15 25.53
N SER A 338 20.77 21.07 24.25
CA SER A 338 19.96 21.55 23.13
C SER A 338 18.76 20.66 22.79
N PHE A 339 18.81 19.37 23.11
CA PHE A 339 17.72 18.43 22.85
C PHE A 339 16.59 18.53 23.88
N THR A 340 15.38 18.15 23.48
CA THR A 340 14.25 17.95 24.41
C THR A 340 14.54 16.85 25.43
N ARG A 341 14.07 17.00 26.68
CA ARG A 341 14.33 16.01 27.76
C ARG A 341 13.41 14.77 27.71
N VAL A 342 12.43 14.74 26.81
CA VAL A 342 11.42 13.67 26.76
C VAL A 342 12.02 12.39 26.15
N MET A 343 12.24 11.37 26.97
CA MET A 343 12.75 10.03 26.58
C MET A 343 11.80 8.88 26.97
N ALA A 344 10.77 9.15 27.79
CA ALA A 344 9.80 8.15 28.23
C ALA A 344 8.41 8.37 27.61
N PRO A 345 7.63 7.28 27.38
CA PRO A 345 6.24 7.42 27.00
C PRO A 345 5.39 7.93 28.17
N THR A 346 4.34 8.67 27.85
CA THR A 346 3.26 9.03 28.77
C THR A 346 2.01 8.24 28.42
N VAL A 347 1.02 8.23 29.32
CA VAL A 347 -0.27 7.56 29.10
C VAL A 347 -1.38 8.58 28.83
N LYS A 348 -2.30 8.23 27.94
CA LYS A 348 -3.57 8.96 27.74
C LYS A 348 -4.73 7.99 27.57
N THR A 349 -5.95 8.52 27.52
CA THR A 349 -7.10 7.72 27.10
C THR A 349 -7.17 7.66 25.57
N ALA A 350 -7.17 6.47 24.99
CA ALA A 350 -7.25 6.33 23.53
C ALA A 350 -8.61 6.80 22.98
N PRO A 351 -8.64 7.70 21.99
CA PRO A 351 -9.89 8.15 21.35
C PRO A 351 -10.56 7.09 20.47
N LEU A 352 -11.72 7.45 19.92
CA LEU A 352 -12.38 6.70 18.83
C LEU A 352 -11.62 6.88 17.53
N ASN A 353 -11.56 5.81 16.73
CA ASN A 353 -11.05 5.89 15.36
C ASN A 353 -12.07 6.64 14.49
N LYS A 354 -11.60 7.48 13.57
CA LYS A 354 -12.45 8.33 12.72
C LYS A 354 -12.04 8.23 11.26
N ASN A 355 -13.02 8.22 10.36
CA ASN A 355 -12.79 8.27 8.93
C ASN A 355 -13.79 9.22 8.27
N PHE A 356 -13.31 10.01 7.31
CA PHE A 356 -14.04 11.03 6.57
C PHE A 356 -13.64 10.97 5.10
N SER A 357 -14.59 11.13 4.19
CA SER A 357 -14.27 11.37 2.78
C SER A 357 -15.29 12.25 2.09
N LEU A 358 -14.82 13.04 1.15
CA LEU A 358 -15.59 13.93 0.29
C LEU A 358 -15.17 13.72 -1.15
N SER A 359 -16.10 13.65 -2.10
CA SER A 359 -15.80 13.54 -3.52
C SER A 359 -16.80 14.34 -4.33
N LEU A 360 -16.33 15.14 -5.27
CA LEU A 360 -17.12 15.95 -6.18
C LEU A 360 -16.63 15.70 -7.61
N GLY A 361 -17.54 15.45 -8.54
CA GLY A 361 -17.17 15.32 -9.94
C GLY A 361 -18.34 15.59 -10.87
N ASN A 362 -18.03 15.86 -12.14
CA ASN A 362 -19.01 16.10 -13.20
C ASN A 362 -18.37 15.92 -14.58
N THR A 363 -19.21 15.88 -15.61
CA THR A 363 -18.81 16.15 -17.00
C THR A 363 -19.57 17.39 -17.48
N THR A 364 -18.85 18.38 -18.00
CA THR A 364 -19.42 19.62 -18.55
C THR A 364 -18.93 19.86 -19.97
N MET A 365 -19.54 20.80 -20.68
CA MET A 365 -19.13 21.21 -22.03
C MET A 365 -18.47 22.58 -21.96
N LEU A 366 -17.25 22.68 -22.49
CA LEU A 366 -16.57 23.97 -22.71
C LEU A 366 -17.10 24.65 -23.98
N SER A 367 -16.74 25.93 -24.12
CA SER A 367 -16.96 26.69 -25.37
C SER A 367 -16.44 25.90 -26.58
N GLY A 368 -17.26 25.80 -27.63
CA GLY A 368 -16.94 24.99 -28.81
C GLY A 368 -17.35 23.51 -28.72
N GLY A 369 -18.09 23.10 -27.69
CA GLY A 369 -18.64 21.74 -27.57
C GLY A 369 -17.63 20.69 -27.13
N ILE A 370 -16.55 21.11 -26.49
CA ILE A 370 -15.47 20.22 -26.01
C ILE A 370 -15.85 19.66 -24.62
N PRO A 371 -15.99 18.34 -24.45
CA PRO A 371 -16.26 17.76 -23.15
C PRO A 371 -15.07 17.90 -22.19
N LEU A 372 -15.37 18.35 -20.96
CA LEU A 372 -14.45 18.41 -19.83
C LEU A 372 -15.03 17.58 -18.67
N GLY A 373 -14.38 16.46 -18.37
CA GLY A 373 -14.64 15.67 -17.18
C GLY A 373 -13.74 16.09 -16.03
N TYR A 374 -14.28 16.22 -14.82
CA TYR A 374 -13.49 16.55 -13.63
C TYR A 374 -13.91 15.77 -12.39
N LEU A 375 -12.95 15.47 -11.52
CA LEU A 375 -13.15 14.85 -10.22
C LEU A 375 -12.17 15.46 -9.20
N GLY A 376 -12.69 15.85 -8.03
CA GLY A 376 -11.93 16.11 -6.82
C GLY A 376 -12.36 15.13 -5.73
N SER A 377 -11.42 14.55 -5.00
CA SER A 377 -11.71 13.68 -3.85
C SER A 377 -10.73 13.97 -2.73
N PHE A 378 -11.22 13.88 -1.50
CA PHE A 378 -10.46 13.99 -0.26
C PHE A 378 -10.84 12.84 0.68
N SER A 379 -9.87 12.27 1.38
CA SER A 379 -10.05 11.23 2.39
C SER A 379 -9.18 11.55 3.60
N TYR A 380 -9.68 11.30 4.80
CA TYR A 380 -8.96 11.45 6.07
C TYR A 380 -9.34 10.29 7.00
N ASN A 381 -8.34 9.61 7.54
CA ASN A 381 -8.47 8.46 8.44
C ASN A 381 -7.53 8.68 9.63
N ARG A 382 -8.03 8.46 10.85
CA ARG A 382 -7.23 8.43 12.07
C ARG A 382 -7.57 7.20 12.89
N LYS A 383 -6.56 6.41 13.21
CA LYS A 383 -6.67 5.09 13.84
C LYS A 383 -5.72 4.99 15.04
N TYR A 384 -6.24 4.44 16.12
CA TYR A 384 -5.49 4.08 17.31
C TYR A 384 -5.39 2.56 17.41
N SER A 385 -4.20 2.06 17.76
CA SER A 385 -3.96 0.65 18.07
C SER A 385 -3.17 0.54 19.38
N PHE A 386 -3.55 -0.38 20.27
CA PHE A 386 -2.89 -0.56 21.56
C PHE A 386 -3.01 -2.00 22.07
N TYR A 387 -1.91 -2.50 22.63
CA TYR A 387 -1.86 -3.69 23.47
C TYR A 387 -0.84 -3.49 24.60
N ASP A 388 -1.06 -4.17 25.72
CA ASP A 388 -0.19 -4.21 26.91
C ASP A 388 0.08 -5.64 27.40
N ASP A 389 -0.40 -6.65 26.67
CA ASP A 389 -0.24 -8.08 26.91
C ASP A 389 0.68 -8.76 25.90
N GLY A 390 1.47 -7.98 25.17
CA GLY A 390 2.40 -8.49 24.16
C GLY A 390 3.60 -9.21 24.79
N LYS A 391 4.24 -10.08 24.00
CA LYS A 391 5.46 -10.78 24.36
C LYS A 391 6.47 -10.74 23.23
N VAL A 392 7.74 -10.58 23.59
CA VAL A 392 8.89 -10.75 22.69
C VAL A 392 9.93 -11.59 23.42
N ALA A 393 10.42 -12.64 22.79
CA ALA A 393 11.46 -13.48 23.36
C ALA A 393 12.40 -13.98 22.26
N SER A 394 13.66 -14.23 22.63
CA SER A 394 14.66 -14.84 21.77
C SER A 394 15.13 -16.14 22.39
N TRP A 395 15.45 -17.12 21.53
CA TRP A 395 15.84 -18.45 21.91
C TRP A 395 17.05 -18.88 21.08
N LYS A 396 17.97 -19.63 21.67
CA LYS A 396 19.22 -20.06 21.05
C LYS A 396 19.42 -21.57 21.24
N LEU A 397 19.93 -22.22 20.20
CA LEU A 397 20.45 -23.57 20.29
C LEU A 397 21.92 -23.51 20.76
N THR A 398 22.24 -24.15 21.89
CA THR A 398 23.57 -24.06 22.54
C THR A 398 24.41 -25.34 22.42
N GLY A 399 23.95 -26.33 21.65
CA GLY A 399 24.62 -27.60 21.46
C GLY A 399 24.07 -28.36 20.26
N ASN A 400 24.58 -29.56 20.00
CA ASN A 400 24.10 -30.36 18.88
C ASN A 400 22.61 -30.70 19.05
N ILE A 401 21.84 -30.66 17.96
CA ILE A 401 20.38 -30.92 17.99
C ILE A 401 20.02 -32.29 18.59
N SER A 402 20.94 -33.26 18.48
CA SER A 402 20.76 -34.60 19.05
C SER A 402 20.98 -34.66 20.57
N GLU A 403 21.68 -33.69 21.14
CA GLU A 403 22.08 -33.65 22.55
C GLU A 403 21.22 -32.71 23.40
N VAL A 404 20.51 -31.78 22.76
CA VAL A 404 19.74 -30.72 23.44
C VAL A 404 18.24 -30.96 23.29
N ASP A 405 17.50 -31.06 24.40
CA ASP A 405 16.04 -31.28 24.42
C ASP A 405 15.20 -30.01 24.28
N GLU A 406 15.73 -28.86 24.66
CA GLU A 406 15.02 -27.58 24.65
C GLU A 406 15.92 -26.42 24.21
N LEU A 407 15.34 -25.40 23.57
CA LEU A 407 16.09 -24.18 23.28
C LEU A 407 16.34 -23.37 24.56
N ASN A 408 17.53 -22.81 24.68
CA ASN A 408 17.86 -21.91 25.78
C ASN A 408 17.28 -20.53 25.49
N LYS A 409 16.75 -19.89 26.53
CA LYS A 409 16.22 -18.54 26.45
C LYS A 409 17.37 -17.56 26.39
N ASP A 410 17.25 -16.55 25.53
CA ASP A 410 18.20 -15.45 25.39
C ASP A 410 17.65 -14.21 26.12
N PHE A 411 16.39 -13.85 25.81
CA PHE A 411 15.62 -12.88 26.58
C PHE A 411 14.13 -13.20 26.51
N GLU A 412 13.36 -12.71 27.48
CA GLU A 412 11.89 -12.70 27.44
C GLU A 412 11.37 -11.40 28.05
N LEU A 413 10.65 -10.63 27.23
CA LEU A 413 10.17 -9.29 27.52
C LEU A 413 8.66 -9.21 27.31
N LYS A 414 7.96 -8.55 28.24
CA LYS A 414 6.59 -8.08 28.05
C LYS A 414 6.63 -6.85 27.14
N ASP A 415 5.62 -6.71 26.29
CA ASP A 415 5.54 -5.68 25.26
C ASP A 415 4.23 -4.90 25.35
N SER A 416 4.36 -3.60 25.59
CA SER A 416 3.27 -2.62 25.55
C SER A 416 3.53 -1.63 24.44
N HIS A 417 2.54 -1.44 23.56
CA HIS A 417 2.74 -0.64 22.35
C HIS A 417 1.48 0.15 22.00
N GLY A 418 1.58 1.48 21.97
CA GLY A 418 0.56 2.40 21.46
C GLY A 418 0.94 3.02 20.11
N LYS A 419 -0.04 3.10 19.20
CA LYS A 419 0.09 3.74 17.88
C LYS A 419 -1.07 4.68 17.59
N ASP A 420 -0.77 5.89 17.12
CA ASP A 420 -1.70 6.89 16.57
C ASP A 420 -1.32 7.15 15.11
N GLU A 421 -2.13 6.64 14.19
CA GLU A 421 -1.92 6.68 12.75
C GLU A 421 -2.90 7.67 12.12
N VAL A 422 -2.40 8.68 11.41
CA VAL A 422 -3.19 9.59 10.58
C VAL A 422 -2.81 9.37 9.13
N ILE A 423 -3.80 9.21 8.26
CA ILE A 423 -3.62 9.13 6.81
C ILE A 423 -4.67 10.01 6.14
N TRP A 424 -4.25 10.93 5.28
CA TRP A 424 -5.17 11.67 4.43
C TRP A 424 -4.64 11.77 3.00
N GLY A 425 -5.56 11.97 2.06
CA GLY A 425 -5.18 12.05 0.66
C GLY A 425 -6.18 12.81 -0.19
N GLY A 426 -5.66 13.40 -1.26
CA GLY A 426 -6.41 14.14 -2.26
C GLY A 426 -6.20 13.52 -3.65
N LEU A 427 -7.25 13.53 -4.46
CA LEU A 427 -7.22 13.13 -5.87
C LEU A 427 -7.89 14.23 -6.70
N ALA A 428 -7.19 14.73 -7.72
CA ALA A 428 -7.73 15.64 -8.72
C ALA A 428 -7.54 15.06 -10.12
N ILE A 429 -8.61 15.03 -10.91
CA ILE A 429 -8.59 14.53 -12.28
C ILE A 429 -9.28 15.55 -13.18
N LEU A 430 -8.64 15.82 -14.31
CA LEU A 430 -9.18 16.63 -15.39
C LEU A 430 -9.00 15.85 -16.70
N SER A 431 -10.07 15.63 -17.45
CA SER A 431 -10.01 15.00 -18.78
C SER A 431 -10.67 15.87 -19.83
N LEU A 432 -9.94 16.18 -20.89
CA LEU A 432 -10.38 17.00 -22.01
C LEU A 432 -10.48 16.12 -23.26
N LYS A 433 -11.59 16.22 -23.99
CA LYS A 433 -11.78 15.55 -25.28
C LYS A 433 -11.89 16.58 -26.41
N PRO A 434 -10.78 17.23 -26.83
CA PRO A 434 -10.82 18.29 -27.84
C PRO A 434 -11.34 17.82 -29.19
N HIS A 435 -11.22 16.52 -29.48
CA HIS A 435 -11.82 15.85 -30.62
C HIS A 435 -12.21 14.43 -30.19
N PRO A 436 -13.23 13.79 -30.77
CA PRO A 436 -13.61 12.41 -30.45
C PRO A 436 -12.48 11.38 -30.61
N ALA A 437 -11.51 11.68 -31.47
CA ALA A 437 -10.30 10.89 -31.67
C ALA A 437 -9.20 11.13 -30.62
N HIS A 438 -9.33 12.12 -29.76
CA HIS A 438 -8.26 12.61 -28.89
C HIS A 438 -8.77 12.83 -27.47
N GLU A 439 -8.13 12.19 -26.49
CA GLU A 439 -8.39 12.41 -25.07
C GLU A 439 -7.07 12.75 -24.37
N LEU A 440 -7.09 13.81 -23.57
CA LEU A 440 -5.98 14.24 -22.72
C LEU A 440 -6.45 14.19 -21.27
N THR A 441 -5.71 13.51 -20.40
CA THR A 441 -6.07 13.38 -18.99
C THR A 441 -4.90 13.81 -18.11
N PHE A 442 -5.19 14.69 -17.15
CA PHE A 442 -4.32 15.06 -16.05
C PHE A 442 -4.83 14.41 -14.77
N ASN A 443 -3.97 13.70 -14.05
CA ASN A 443 -4.25 13.13 -12.73
C ASN A 443 -3.22 13.65 -11.74
N TYR A 444 -3.69 14.08 -10.57
CA TYR A 444 -2.87 14.41 -9.42
C TYR A 444 -3.37 13.65 -8.20
N LEU A 445 -2.49 12.85 -7.60
CA LEU A 445 -2.72 12.17 -6.33
C LEU A 445 -1.71 12.68 -5.31
N PHE A 446 -2.19 12.98 -4.11
CA PHE A 446 -1.38 13.31 -2.96
C PHE A 446 -1.84 12.50 -1.76
N THR A 447 -0.93 11.90 -1.01
CA THR A 447 -1.24 11.22 0.25
C THR A 447 -0.18 11.56 1.31
N GLN A 448 -0.64 11.80 2.52
CA GLN A 448 0.16 12.09 3.69
C GLN A 448 -0.18 11.07 4.78
N SER A 449 0.84 10.50 5.41
CA SER A 449 0.72 9.61 6.57
C SER A 449 1.63 10.08 7.69
N GLY A 450 1.12 10.11 8.91
CA GLY A 450 1.92 10.29 10.13
C GLY A 450 1.58 9.20 11.14
N GLU A 451 2.60 8.53 11.68
CA GLU A 451 2.46 7.51 12.73
C GLU A 451 3.27 7.93 13.95
N SER A 452 2.59 8.18 15.07
CA SER A 452 3.23 8.25 16.39
C SER A 452 3.19 6.88 17.04
N SER A 453 4.37 6.32 17.36
CA SER A 453 4.52 5.04 18.03
C SER A 453 5.23 5.22 19.38
N SER A 454 4.74 4.53 20.40
CA SER A 454 5.32 4.48 21.74
C SER A 454 5.34 3.03 22.20
N ARG A 455 6.52 2.51 22.50
CA ARG A 455 6.71 1.12 22.91
C ARG A 455 7.50 1.04 24.20
N TYR A 456 7.10 0.13 25.07
CA TYR A 456 7.76 -0.19 26.33
C TYR A 456 7.95 -1.70 26.44
N LEU A 457 9.20 -2.13 26.54
CA LEU A 457 9.56 -3.52 26.81
C LEU A 457 10.14 -3.65 28.21
N THR A 458 9.80 -4.72 28.93
CA THR A 458 10.38 -5.03 30.25
C THR A 458 10.46 -6.52 30.49
N GLY A 459 11.56 -7.02 31.06
CA GLY A 459 11.73 -8.43 31.37
C GLY A 459 13.18 -8.82 31.64
N LYS A 460 13.55 -10.06 31.33
CA LYS A 460 14.85 -10.64 31.71
C LYS A 460 15.68 -11.03 30.51
N PHE A 461 16.99 -10.85 30.64
CA PHE A 461 18.02 -11.43 29.79
C PHE A 461 18.59 -12.66 30.50
N TYR A 462 18.91 -13.70 29.72
CA TYR A 462 19.41 -14.99 30.19
C TYR A 462 20.71 -15.38 29.48
N ASP A 463 21.31 -14.42 28.76
CA ASP A 463 22.54 -14.57 27.99
C ASP A 463 23.82 -14.48 28.82
N GLY A 464 23.67 -14.28 30.14
CA GLY A 464 24.76 -14.10 31.09
C GLY A 464 25.41 -12.71 31.07
N ASN A 465 24.93 -11.79 30.22
CA ASN A 465 25.44 -10.42 30.19
C ASN A 465 24.89 -9.60 31.37
N LEU A 466 23.64 -9.82 31.79
CA LEU A 466 23.07 -9.22 32.98
C LEU A 466 22.93 -10.26 34.10
N PRO A 467 23.05 -9.87 35.39
CA PRO A 467 22.76 -10.78 36.51
C PRO A 467 21.31 -11.30 36.46
N ASP A 468 21.08 -12.51 36.97
CA ASP A 468 19.79 -13.23 36.84
C ASP A 468 18.58 -12.52 37.49
N ASP A 469 18.84 -11.64 38.45
CA ASP A 469 17.87 -10.81 39.15
C ASP A 469 17.64 -9.44 38.49
N ALA A 470 18.42 -9.08 37.45
CA ALA A 470 18.23 -7.87 36.68
C ALA A 470 16.90 -7.88 35.92
N VAL A 471 16.24 -6.72 35.89
CA VAL A 471 15.12 -6.45 34.99
C VAL A 471 15.56 -5.43 33.96
N TYR A 472 15.60 -5.84 32.69
CA TYR A 472 15.91 -4.99 31.55
C TYR A 472 14.66 -4.25 31.06
N GLU A 473 14.84 -3.01 30.62
CA GLU A 473 13.78 -2.16 30.10
C GLU A 473 14.22 -1.45 28.81
N THR A 474 13.29 -1.30 27.86
CA THR A 474 13.46 -0.38 26.73
C THR A 474 12.23 0.48 26.51
N ARG A 475 12.47 1.73 26.09
CA ARG A 475 11.43 2.69 25.74
C ARG A 475 11.77 3.27 24.38
N VAL A 476 10.82 3.23 23.45
CA VAL A 476 10.98 3.75 22.10
C VAL A 476 9.88 4.76 21.82
N LEU A 477 10.28 5.98 21.46
CA LEU A 477 9.39 7.03 20.97
C LEU A 477 9.73 7.27 19.50
N LYS A 478 8.75 7.10 18.63
CA LYS A 478 8.96 7.21 17.18
C LYS A 478 7.85 8.06 16.57
N TYR A 479 8.23 8.93 15.65
CA TYR A 479 7.33 9.54 14.68
C TYR A 479 7.80 9.14 13.29
N THR A 480 6.89 8.75 12.43
CA THR A 480 7.19 8.50 11.02
C THR A 480 6.20 9.25 10.16
N GLU A 481 6.73 10.15 9.35
CA GLU A 481 6.00 10.90 8.36
C GLU A 481 6.28 10.34 6.97
N ARG A 482 5.25 10.13 6.16
CA ARG A 482 5.38 9.65 4.78
C ARG A 482 4.52 10.47 3.85
N ASN A 483 5.09 10.86 2.71
CA ASN A 483 4.40 11.65 1.70
C ASN A 483 4.54 10.98 0.33
N LEU A 484 3.44 10.81 -0.39
CA LEU A 484 3.44 10.40 -1.79
C LEU A 484 2.73 11.44 -2.64
N GLN A 485 3.37 11.84 -3.73
CA GLN A 485 2.82 12.70 -4.77
C GLN A 485 2.96 12.01 -6.12
N SER A 486 1.88 11.95 -6.89
CA SER A 486 1.90 11.43 -8.26
C SER A 486 1.21 12.42 -9.18
N ILE A 487 1.96 12.93 -10.15
CA ILE A 487 1.46 13.77 -11.24
C ILE A 487 1.54 12.97 -12.52
N GLN A 488 0.43 12.83 -13.24
CA GLN A 488 0.37 12.10 -14.49
C GLN A 488 -0.32 12.92 -15.57
N LEU A 489 0.29 12.96 -16.75
CA LEU A 489 -0.31 13.47 -17.98
C LEU A 489 -0.38 12.32 -18.99
N ARG A 490 -1.56 12.09 -19.54
CA ARG A 490 -1.82 11.02 -20.51
C ARG A 490 -2.48 11.57 -21.76
N GLY A 491 -2.08 11.06 -22.92
CA GLY A 491 -2.80 11.25 -24.17
C GLY A 491 -3.17 9.92 -24.82
N GLN A 492 -4.39 9.88 -25.37
CA GLN A 492 -4.89 8.77 -26.19
C GLN A 492 -5.41 9.33 -27.51
N HIS A 493 -4.92 8.78 -28.62
CA HIS A 493 -5.26 9.23 -29.97
C HIS A 493 -5.67 8.05 -30.86
N ASN A 494 -6.90 8.07 -31.38
CA ASN A 494 -7.49 7.05 -32.25
C ASN A 494 -7.60 7.58 -33.69
N LEU A 495 -6.64 7.24 -34.54
CA LEU A 495 -6.52 7.72 -35.91
C LEU A 495 -7.16 6.74 -36.90
N ASN A 496 -8.49 6.65 -36.88
CA ASN A 496 -9.25 5.68 -37.70
C ASN A 496 -9.05 5.90 -39.22
N LYS A 497 -8.75 7.13 -39.66
CA LYS A 497 -8.44 7.43 -41.07
C LYS A 497 -7.11 6.82 -41.56
N PHE A 498 -6.24 6.38 -40.66
CA PHE A 498 -4.90 5.85 -40.95
C PHE A 498 -4.78 4.39 -40.46
N LYS A 499 -5.62 3.48 -40.96
CA LYS A 499 -5.62 2.04 -40.59
C LYS A 499 -5.82 1.76 -39.09
N ASP A 500 -6.71 2.50 -38.44
CA ASP A 500 -7.04 2.32 -37.02
C ASP A 500 -5.81 2.33 -36.09
N ILE A 501 -4.89 3.27 -36.32
CA ILE A 501 -3.74 3.49 -35.45
C ILE A 501 -4.21 4.09 -34.12
N ASN A 502 -3.85 3.46 -33.03
CA ASN A 502 -4.03 3.97 -31.67
C ASN A 502 -2.67 4.34 -31.07
N ILE A 503 -2.54 5.57 -30.58
CA ILE A 503 -1.33 6.08 -29.93
C ILE A 503 -1.69 6.43 -28.49
N GLU A 504 -0.98 5.84 -27.54
CA GLU A 504 -1.07 6.14 -26.12
C GLU A 504 0.30 6.61 -25.63
N TRP A 505 0.33 7.71 -24.90
CA TRP A 505 1.54 8.16 -24.22
C TRP A 505 1.21 8.63 -22.80
N MET A 506 2.18 8.52 -21.91
CA MET A 506 2.07 8.96 -20.53
C MET A 506 3.39 9.56 -20.07
N ILE A 507 3.31 10.67 -19.35
CA ILE A 507 4.40 11.24 -18.55
C ILE A 507 3.96 11.19 -17.09
N SER A 508 4.79 10.65 -16.20
CA SER A 508 4.55 10.72 -14.76
C SER A 508 5.76 11.23 -14.01
N ASN A 509 5.51 12.01 -12.96
CA ASN A 509 6.50 12.35 -11.94
C ASN A 509 5.92 11.96 -10.58
N ASP A 510 6.58 10.97 -9.96
CA ASP A 510 6.14 10.33 -8.73
C ASP A 510 7.22 10.55 -7.67
N ASN A 511 6.89 11.22 -6.57
CA ASN A 511 7.78 11.45 -5.44
C ASN A 511 7.23 10.75 -4.20
N ASN A 512 8.09 10.05 -3.47
CA ASN A 512 7.73 9.41 -2.22
C ASN A 512 8.85 9.61 -1.20
N SER A 513 8.52 10.14 -0.04
CA SER A 513 9.47 10.45 1.02
C SER A 513 9.03 9.86 2.37
N GLN A 514 10.02 9.57 3.21
CA GLN A 514 9.83 9.18 4.60
C GLN A 514 10.77 9.97 5.49
N ASP A 515 10.23 10.57 6.54
CA ASP A 515 10.98 11.26 7.59
C ASP A 515 10.71 10.56 8.93
N GLU A 516 11.78 10.24 9.64
CA GLU A 516 11.75 9.77 11.04
C GLU A 516 12.50 10.79 11.90
N PRO A 517 11.86 11.92 12.25
CA PRO A 517 12.49 12.95 13.04
C PRO A 517 12.55 12.53 14.51
N ASP A 518 13.74 12.59 15.09
CA ASP A 518 14.02 12.38 16.51
C ASP A 518 13.42 11.08 17.08
N LEU A 519 13.69 9.94 16.44
CA LEU A 519 13.40 8.64 17.04
C LEU A 519 14.28 8.46 18.26
N ARG A 520 13.64 8.27 19.43
CA ARG A 520 14.32 8.19 20.73
C ARG A 520 14.29 6.76 21.22
N PHE A 521 15.46 6.26 21.58
CA PHE A 521 15.64 4.96 22.19
C PHE A 521 16.28 5.15 23.56
N PHE A 522 15.65 4.59 24.59
CA PHE A 522 16.19 4.56 25.94
C PHE A 522 16.21 3.12 26.42
N SER A 523 17.33 2.69 27.00
CA SER A 523 17.39 1.38 27.65
C SER A 523 18.20 1.43 28.92
N ASN A 524 17.80 0.61 29.87
CA ASN A 524 18.38 0.48 31.19
C ASN A 524 18.07 -0.89 31.78
N HIS A 525 18.69 -1.22 32.89
CA HIS A 525 18.25 -2.32 33.75
C HIS A 525 18.17 -1.83 35.20
N TYR A 526 17.53 -2.62 36.05
CA TYR A 526 17.55 -2.40 37.49
C TYR A 526 17.59 -3.71 38.27
N PHE A 527 18.02 -3.61 39.52
CA PHE A 527 18.01 -4.68 40.51
C PHE A 527 17.15 -4.28 41.70
N ILE A 528 16.54 -5.27 42.35
CA ILE A 528 15.82 -5.08 43.59
C ILE A 528 16.65 -5.73 44.69
N THR A 529 17.13 -4.93 45.64
CA THR A 529 17.86 -5.42 46.81
C THR A 529 16.96 -5.31 48.03
N GLU A 530 16.67 -6.45 48.66
CA GLU A 530 15.97 -6.49 49.95
C GLU A 530 17.02 -6.39 51.07
N ASN A 531 16.85 -5.41 51.96
CA ASN A 531 17.71 -5.27 53.13
C ASN A 531 16.98 -5.80 54.37
N ASP A 532 17.32 -7.03 54.75
CA ASP A 532 16.72 -7.74 55.90
C ASP A 532 16.87 -6.99 57.23
N THR A 533 17.88 -6.12 57.34
CA THR A 533 18.19 -5.38 58.58
C THR A 533 17.33 -4.13 58.75
N THR A 534 16.99 -3.45 57.65
CA THR A 534 16.17 -2.23 57.63
C THR A 534 14.74 -2.49 57.17
N ASN A 535 14.44 -3.71 56.73
CA ASN A 535 13.16 -4.10 56.13
C ASN A 535 12.78 -3.17 54.96
N SER A 536 13.77 -2.71 54.20
CA SER A 536 13.61 -1.83 53.03
C SER A 536 13.88 -2.60 51.73
N VAL A 537 13.18 -2.18 50.67
CA VAL A 537 13.37 -2.69 49.31
C VAL A 537 13.94 -1.56 48.48
N ASP A 538 15.20 -1.67 48.11
CA ASP A 538 15.91 -0.65 47.33
C ASP A 538 15.97 -1.08 45.87
N THR A 539 15.64 -0.17 44.94
CA THR A 539 15.72 -0.42 43.50
C THR A 539 16.85 0.41 42.92
N THR A 540 17.85 -0.24 42.33
CA THR A 540 19.01 0.44 41.75
C THR A 540 18.98 0.34 40.23
N TYR A 541 18.95 1.48 39.56
CA TYR A 541 18.91 1.59 38.11
C TYR A 541 20.31 1.82 37.54
N SER A 542 20.62 1.16 36.42
CA SER A 542 21.92 1.27 35.77
C SER A 542 21.83 1.14 34.25
N ILE A 543 22.84 1.69 33.57
CA ILE A 543 23.06 1.57 32.14
C ILE A 543 24.45 1.00 31.92
N THR A 544 24.54 -0.15 31.26
CA THR A 544 25.82 -0.83 31.01
C THR A 544 26.07 -0.90 29.50
N PRO A 545 26.85 0.04 28.93
CA PRO A 545 27.08 0.13 27.48
C PRO A 545 27.71 -1.11 26.85
N SER A 546 28.37 -1.96 27.64
CA SER A 546 28.97 -3.21 27.17
C SER A 546 27.93 -4.30 26.85
N HIS A 547 26.71 -4.20 27.40
CA HIS A 547 25.68 -5.24 27.24
C HIS A 547 24.61 -4.85 26.23
N TYR A 548 24.27 -3.57 26.15
CA TYR A 548 23.25 -3.07 25.25
C TYR A 548 23.49 -1.59 24.91
N ARG A 549 22.78 -1.10 23.89
CA ARG A 549 22.95 0.27 23.37
C ARG A 549 22.53 1.33 24.40
N VAL A 550 23.36 2.35 24.56
CA VAL A 550 23.06 3.52 25.41
C VAL A 550 21.86 4.31 24.87
N PRO A 551 21.24 5.20 25.68
CA PRO A 551 20.21 6.10 25.20
C PRO A 551 20.69 6.92 24.01
N GLN A 552 19.84 7.05 22.98
CA GLN A 552 20.25 7.60 21.70
C GLN A 552 19.06 8.15 20.89
N ARG A 553 19.38 9.00 19.92
CA ARG A 553 18.44 9.65 19.01
C ARG A 553 18.82 9.42 17.57
N TYR A 554 17.84 9.18 16.71
CA TYR A 554 18.01 9.01 15.27
C TYR A 554 17.22 10.08 14.51
N PHE A 555 17.85 10.61 13.47
CA PHE A 555 17.24 11.49 12.49
C PHE A 555 17.45 10.87 11.12
N ARG A 556 16.37 10.40 10.50
CA ARG A 556 16.45 9.68 9.22
C ARG A 556 15.52 10.28 8.21
N TYR A 557 16.04 10.48 7.00
CA TYR A 557 15.30 11.05 5.90
C TYR A 557 15.56 10.25 4.63
N LEU A 558 14.49 9.92 3.92
CA LEU A 558 14.53 9.31 2.60
C LEU A 558 13.64 10.10 1.65
N ASP A 559 14.18 10.41 0.47
CA ASP A 559 13.43 10.97 -0.65
C ASP A 559 13.72 10.17 -1.91
N GLU A 560 12.67 9.71 -2.61
CA GLU A 560 12.78 9.07 -3.91
C GLU A 560 11.87 9.77 -4.92
N ASN A 561 12.46 10.25 -6.03
CA ASN A 561 11.73 10.79 -7.16
C ASN A 561 11.88 9.90 -8.40
N ASN A 562 10.79 9.65 -9.09
CA ASN A 562 10.72 8.83 -10.29
C ASN A 562 10.04 9.60 -11.44
N LEU A 563 10.80 9.92 -12.48
CA LEU A 563 10.29 10.52 -13.72
C LEU A 563 10.19 9.44 -14.79
N ARG A 564 9.02 9.32 -15.42
CA ARG A 564 8.75 8.27 -16.40
C ARG A 564 8.03 8.78 -17.64
N PHE A 565 8.40 8.21 -18.78
CA PHE A 565 7.70 8.36 -20.05
C PHE A 565 7.40 6.99 -20.66
N ASP A 566 6.15 6.78 -21.08
CA ASP A 566 5.69 5.60 -21.80
C ASP A 566 5.11 6.02 -23.16
N LEU A 567 5.41 5.25 -24.20
CA LEU A 567 4.80 5.37 -25.52
C LEU A 567 4.37 4.00 -26.02
N LYS A 568 3.13 3.89 -26.48
CA LYS A 568 2.55 2.68 -27.07
C LYS A 568 1.81 3.04 -28.35
N ILE A 569 2.16 2.38 -29.44
CA ILE A 569 1.50 2.51 -30.74
C ILE A 569 0.95 1.15 -31.12
N SER A 570 -0.34 1.11 -31.41
CA SER A 570 -1.05 -0.09 -31.85
C SER A 570 -1.64 0.12 -33.23
N MET A 571 -1.52 -0.87 -34.11
CA MET A 571 -2.13 -0.87 -35.43
C MET A 571 -2.82 -2.22 -35.66
N SER A 572 -3.99 -2.16 -36.29
CA SER A 572 -4.71 -3.37 -36.70
C SER A 572 -4.28 -3.77 -38.11
N PHE A 573 -4.20 -5.07 -38.38
CA PHE A 573 -3.92 -5.61 -39.71
C PHE A 573 -4.81 -6.82 -40.00
N LYS A 574 -5.11 -7.06 -41.27
CA LYS A 574 -5.85 -8.27 -41.68
C LYS A 574 -4.87 -9.42 -41.87
N GLN A 575 -5.19 -10.57 -41.29
CA GLN A 575 -4.45 -11.81 -41.52
C GLN A 575 -5.10 -12.67 -42.62
N TRP A 576 -4.51 -13.84 -42.90
CA TRP A 576 -4.86 -14.76 -44.01
C TRP A 576 -6.27 -15.39 -43.98
N ALA A 577 -7.08 -15.12 -42.95
CA ALA A 577 -8.46 -15.62 -42.84
C ALA A 577 -9.46 -14.51 -42.55
N ASP A 578 -9.17 -13.28 -43.00
CA ASP A 578 -9.95 -12.06 -42.76
C ASP A 578 -10.20 -11.71 -41.28
N LEU A 579 -9.44 -12.33 -40.36
CA LEU A 579 -9.41 -11.96 -38.95
C LEU A 579 -8.48 -10.77 -38.74
N SER A 580 -8.85 -9.87 -37.82
CA SER A 580 -8.03 -8.71 -37.47
C SER A 580 -6.98 -9.08 -36.42
N GLY A 581 -5.72 -9.06 -36.81
CA GLY A 581 -4.57 -9.06 -35.90
C GLY A 581 -4.23 -7.64 -35.43
N LYS A 582 -3.42 -7.55 -34.38
CA LYS A 582 -2.95 -6.29 -33.81
C LYS A 582 -1.45 -6.34 -33.59
N LEU A 583 -0.74 -5.36 -34.12
CA LEU A 583 0.69 -5.14 -33.87
C LEU A 583 0.82 -3.95 -32.93
N THR A 584 1.57 -4.12 -31.85
CA THR A 584 1.86 -3.09 -30.86
C THR A 584 3.36 -2.98 -30.66
N PHE A 585 3.88 -1.76 -30.65
CA PHE A 585 5.27 -1.48 -30.30
C PHE A 585 5.33 -0.20 -29.48
N GLY A 586 6.43 0.00 -28.77
CA GLY A 586 6.54 1.13 -27.87
C GLY A 586 7.88 1.22 -27.17
N GLY A 587 7.99 2.22 -26.32
CA GLY A 587 9.18 2.52 -25.55
C GLY A 587 8.85 3.01 -24.14
N LEU A 588 9.83 2.88 -23.25
CA LEU A 588 9.78 3.36 -21.88
C LEU A 588 11.13 4.00 -21.52
N LEU A 589 11.06 5.16 -20.87
CA LEU A 589 12.17 5.79 -20.17
C LEU A 589 11.76 5.97 -18.72
N ASN A 590 12.58 5.53 -17.77
CA ASN A 590 12.34 5.71 -16.34
C ASN A 590 13.63 6.14 -15.65
N GLN A 591 13.60 7.29 -15.00
CA GLN A 591 14.71 7.86 -14.24
C GLN A 591 14.30 7.99 -12.78
N LYS A 592 15.08 7.37 -11.90
CA LYS A 592 14.85 7.34 -10.47
C LYS A 592 16.06 7.88 -9.74
N ASN A 593 15.83 8.76 -8.78
CA ASN A 593 16.85 9.26 -7.87
C ASN A 593 16.39 9.01 -6.44
N ARG A 594 17.30 8.55 -5.57
CA ARG A 594 17.04 8.33 -4.15
C ARG A 594 18.14 8.98 -3.32
N THR A 595 17.72 9.71 -2.28
CA THR A 595 18.60 10.25 -1.25
C THR A 595 18.23 9.61 0.08
N TYR A 596 19.22 9.09 0.80
CA TYR A 596 19.03 8.62 2.18
C TYR A 596 20.03 9.30 3.11
N ARG A 597 19.53 9.82 4.23
CA ARG A 597 20.33 10.45 5.28
C ARG A 597 20.01 9.88 6.64
N GLU A 598 21.03 9.67 7.45
CA GLU A 598 20.93 9.24 8.84
C GLU A 598 21.95 10.00 9.70
N ARG A 599 21.49 10.52 10.83
CA ARG A 599 22.33 11.01 11.92
C ARG A 599 21.93 10.37 13.24
N VAL A 600 22.93 10.09 14.07
CA VAL A 600 22.78 9.39 15.35
C VAL A 600 23.50 10.15 16.44
N PHE A 601 22.78 10.41 17.53
CA PHE A 601 23.34 11.04 18.73
C PHE A 601 23.18 10.10 19.91
N GLU A 602 24.27 9.78 20.59
CA GLU A 602 24.29 8.93 21.78
C GLU A 602 24.48 9.79 23.03
N TYR A 603 23.82 9.42 24.13
CA TYR A 603 24.10 9.97 25.45
C TYR A 603 25.08 9.07 26.19
N ARG A 604 26.23 9.63 26.57
CA ARG A 604 27.25 8.96 27.37
C ARG A 604 27.33 9.60 28.75
N ASN A 605 27.84 8.84 29.72
CA ASN A 605 27.92 9.23 31.14
C ASN A 605 29.31 8.88 31.69
N GLN A 606 29.71 9.50 32.81
CA GLN A 606 30.97 9.29 33.55
C GLN A 606 30.74 8.82 35.02
N ASP A 607 29.63 8.13 35.29
CA ASP A 607 29.18 7.54 36.56
C ASP A 607 28.33 8.42 37.53
N TYR A 608 27.75 9.53 37.07
CA TYR A 608 27.11 10.54 37.96
C TYR A 608 25.59 10.78 37.79
N SER A 609 24.84 9.97 37.03
CA SER A 609 23.39 10.22 36.85
C SER A 609 22.52 9.46 37.86
N SER A 610 21.83 10.18 38.76
CA SER A 610 20.76 9.64 39.60
C SER A 610 19.42 9.95 38.95
N TYR A 611 18.72 8.93 38.43
CA TYR A 611 17.46 9.13 37.71
C TYR A 611 16.29 8.27 38.21
N GLU A 612 16.52 7.42 39.21
CA GLU A 612 15.48 6.61 39.89
C GLU A 612 14.52 5.89 38.92
N GLY A 613 15.02 5.49 37.74
CA GLY A 613 14.23 4.79 36.73
C GLY A 613 13.38 5.67 35.80
N ASP A 614 13.38 7.00 35.96
CA ASP A 614 12.73 7.93 35.03
C ASP A 614 13.71 8.37 33.90
N PRO A 615 13.48 7.95 32.63
CA PRO A 615 14.31 8.38 31.51
C PRO A 615 14.34 9.89 31.26
N ASN A 616 13.32 10.64 31.70
CA ASN A 616 13.32 12.09 31.56
C ASN A 616 14.25 12.75 32.59
N GLU A 617 14.33 12.18 33.80
CA GLU A 617 15.23 12.64 34.86
C GLU A 617 16.69 12.32 34.53
N TYR A 618 16.95 11.26 33.75
CA TYR A 618 18.28 11.00 33.18
C TYR A 618 18.82 12.21 32.40
N LEU A 619 17.95 13.01 31.78
CA LEU A 619 18.33 14.23 31.05
C LEU A 619 17.96 15.53 31.81
N SER A 620 17.78 15.47 33.13
CA SER A 620 17.55 16.67 33.95
C SER A 620 18.79 17.55 34.04
N ASP A 621 18.63 18.82 34.44
CA ASP A 621 19.74 19.78 34.50
C ASP A 621 20.81 19.38 35.52
N SER A 622 20.45 18.59 36.55
CA SER A 622 21.40 18.01 37.50
C SER A 622 22.16 16.81 36.96
N ASN A 623 21.72 16.23 35.85
CA ASN A 623 22.28 15.03 35.25
C ASN A 623 22.82 15.25 33.83
N LEU A 624 22.73 16.45 33.24
CA LEU A 624 23.06 16.72 31.83
C LEU A 624 24.04 17.89 31.69
N GLY A 625 25.09 17.71 30.89
CA GLY A 625 26.15 18.69 30.68
C GLY A 625 27.06 18.81 31.89
N ILE A 626 27.56 20.03 32.15
CA ILE A 626 28.37 20.35 33.34
C ILE A 626 27.46 20.33 34.57
N ILE A 627 27.79 19.45 35.52
CA ILE A 627 27.05 19.28 36.78
C ILE A 627 27.82 19.85 37.99
N ASP A 628 29.15 19.91 37.89
CA ASP A 628 30.01 20.52 38.91
C ASP A 628 31.34 20.98 38.28
N SER A 629 32.13 21.77 39.01
CA SER A 629 33.49 22.12 38.62
C SER A 629 34.39 22.23 39.83
N THR A 630 35.56 21.58 39.77
CA THR A 630 36.58 21.70 40.82
C THR A 630 37.61 22.73 40.39
N THR A 631 37.84 23.74 41.22
CA THR A 631 38.82 24.81 40.94
C THR A 631 40.03 24.68 41.87
N GLY A 632 41.21 24.40 41.29
CA GLY A 632 42.51 24.37 41.97
C GLY A 632 43.55 25.20 41.20
N TYR A 633 44.72 24.63 40.90
CA TYR A 633 45.69 25.24 39.95
C TYR A 633 45.17 25.26 38.50
N SER A 634 44.23 24.38 38.19
CA SER A 634 43.44 24.33 36.95
C SER A 634 41.96 24.07 37.31
N THR A 635 41.05 24.47 36.42
CA THR A 635 39.62 24.15 36.55
C THR A 635 39.35 22.82 35.84
N PHE A 636 38.66 21.92 36.54
CA PHE A 636 38.18 20.66 36.01
C PHE A 636 36.66 20.65 36.01
N TYR A 637 36.07 20.38 34.84
CA TYR A 637 34.61 20.37 34.67
C TYR A 637 34.08 18.95 34.78
N ILE A 638 33.20 18.71 35.75
CA ILE A 638 32.57 17.41 35.96
C ILE A 638 31.30 17.38 35.12
N PHE A 639 31.19 16.39 34.25
CA PHE A 639 30.04 16.18 33.37
C PHE A 639 29.15 15.06 33.89
N GLY A 640 27.83 15.28 33.79
CA GLY A 640 26.85 14.20 33.84
C GLY A 640 26.75 13.50 32.49
N ASN A 641 25.53 13.36 32.00
CA ASN A 641 25.24 12.93 30.64
C ASN A 641 25.69 13.99 29.63
N TYR A 642 26.23 13.56 28.51
CA TYR A 642 26.59 14.43 27.39
C TYR A 642 26.34 13.71 26.08
N ILE A 643 26.13 14.49 25.01
CA ILE A 643 25.93 13.92 23.68
C ILE A 643 27.25 13.64 22.99
N VAL A 644 27.26 12.61 22.16
CA VAL A 644 28.26 12.42 21.11
C VAL A 644 27.54 12.13 19.79
N GLU A 645 28.10 12.56 18.68
CA GLU A 645 27.60 12.19 17.36
C GLU A 645 28.26 10.88 16.91
N SER A 646 27.45 9.83 16.80
CA SER A 646 27.86 8.49 16.33
C SER A 646 27.36 8.22 14.91
N SER A 647 27.10 9.28 14.14
CA SER A 647 26.73 9.21 12.73
C SER A 647 27.85 8.61 11.90
N GLU A 648 27.52 7.65 11.04
CA GLU A 648 28.50 7.07 10.12
C GLU A 648 28.30 7.62 8.70
N ALA A 649 29.36 8.20 8.12
CA ALA A 649 29.32 8.69 6.74
C ALA A 649 28.90 7.57 5.76
N ARG A 650 29.33 6.32 6.03
CA ARG A 650 28.98 5.17 5.23
C ARG A 650 27.46 4.90 5.18
N SER A 651 26.71 5.21 6.25
CA SER A 651 25.25 5.04 6.33
C SER A 651 24.43 5.95 5.42
N ASN A 652 25.06 6.96 4.84
CA ASN A 652 24.42 7.99 4.02
C ASN A 652 24.75 7.76 2.54
N TYR A 653 23.75 7.77 1.65
CA TYR A 653 23.97 7.51 0.23
C TYR A 653 23.06 8.31 -0.70
N ASP A 654 23.53 8.46 -1.94
CA ASP A 654 22.79 8.94 -3.09
C ASP A 654 22.76 7.81 -4.14
N GLY A 655 21.59 7.54 -4.70
CA GLY A 655 21.39 6.49 -5.70
C GLY A 655 20.67 7.01 -6.94
N ASP A 656 21.11 6.57 -8.11
CA ASP A 656 20.50 6.88 -9.39
C ASP A 656 20.22 5.61 -10.19
N GLN A 657 19.11 5.60 -10.92
CA GLN A 657 18.74 4.51 -11.81
C GLN A 657 18.09 5.04 -13.09
N GLU A 658 18.57 4.55 -14.23
CA GLU A 658 17.96 4.74 -15.53
C GLU A 658 17.58 3.39 -16.16
N ILE A 659 16.32 3.29 -16.58
CA ILE A 659 15.82 2.17 -17.37
C ILE A 659 15.33 2.71 -18.71
N THR A 660 15.90 2.20 -19.79
CA THR A 660 15.41 2.42 -21.15
C THR A 660 14.91 1.10 -21.71
N ALA A 661 13.72 1.08 -22.30
CA ALA A 661 13.17 -0.12 -22.88
C ALA A 661 12.44 0.13 -24.19
N SER A 662 12.42 -0.91 -25.02
CA SER A 662 11.60 -0.97 -26.23
C SER A 662 10.96 -2.35 -26.33
N PHE A 663 9.81 -2.44 -26.98
CA PHE A 663 9.13 -3.71 -27.16
C PHE A 663 8.37 -3.79 -28.48
N VAL A 664 8.15 -5.02 -28.92
CA VAL A 664 7.24 -5.37 -30.01
C VAL A 664 6.39 -6.55 -29.57
N MET A 665 5.10 -6.48 -29.85
CA MET A 665 4.10 -7.49 -29.50
C MET A 665 3.09 -7.63 -30.63
N VAL A 666 2.75 -8.87 -30.97
CA VAL A 666 1.71 -9.21 -31.95
C VAL A 666 0.63 -10.01 -31.26
N GLU A 667 -0.62 -9.57 -31.40
CA GLU A 667 -1.82 -10.35 -31.08
C GLU A 667 -2.40 -10.88 -32.41
N LEU A 668 -2.31 -12.19 -32.62
CA LEU A 668 -2.67 -12.85 -33.86
C LEU A 668 -3.77 -13.89 -33.62
N PRO A 669 -5.01 -13.67 -34.09
CA PRO A 669 -6.05 -14.68 -34.08
C PRO A 669 -5.77 -15.75 -35.15
N ILE A 670 -5.02 -16.79 -34.81
CA ILE A 670 -4.68 -17.91 -35.72
C ILE A 670 -5.95 -18.56 -36.28
N ALA A 671 -6.97 -18.72 -35.43
CA ALA A 671 -8.30 -19.20 -35.80
C ALA A 671 -9.37 -18.44 -35.01
N ARG A 672 -10.66 -18.60 -35.37
CA ARG A 672 -11.77 -17.89 -34.69
C ARG A 672 -11.78 -18.06 -33.16
N ARG A 673 -11.34 -19.20 -32.65
CA ARG A 673 -11.27 -19.53 -31.22
C ARG A 673 -9.85 -19.63 -30.65
N LEU A 674 -8.83 -19.35 -31.45
CA LEU A 674 -7.43 -19.51 -31.05
C LEU A 674 -6.65 -18.22 -31.32
N ARG A 675 -6.15 -17.60 -30.26
CA ARG A 675 -5.37 -16.36 -30.32
C ARG A 675 -3.99 -16.58 -29.74
N LEU A 676 -2.97 -16.24 -30.53
CA LEU A 676 -1.57 -16.20 -30.13
C LEU A 676 -1.19 -14.75 -29.80
N ILE A 677 -0.48 -14.55 -28.71
CA ILE A 677 0.15 -13.28 -28.34
C ILE A 677 1.63 -13.56 -28.21
N GLY A 678 2.46 -12.92 -29.02
CA GLY A 678 3.91 -13.17 -29.03
C GLY A 678 4.69 -11.88 -29.15
N GLY A 679 5.88 -11.83 -28.57
CA GLY A 679 6.75 -10.68 -28.71
C GLY A 679 7.97 -10.73 -27.79
N ALA A 680 8.71 -9.63 -27.79
CA ALA A 680 9.88 -9.49 -26.95
C ALA A 680 10.06 -8.03 -26.52
N ARG A 681 10.67 -7.87 -25.35
CA ARG A 681 11.05 -6.60 -24.77
C ARG A 681 12.56 -6.57 -24.57
N TYR A 682 13.18 -5.45 -24.91
CA TYR A 682 14.58 -5.17 -24.61
C TYR A 682 14.64 -4.10 -23.51
N GLU A 683 15.32 -4.37 -22.40
CA GLU A 683 15.56 -3.42 -21.31
C GLU A 683 17.07 -3.20 -21.10
N LYS A 684 17.48 -1.94 -21.01
CA LYS A 684 18.79 -1.52 -20.51
C LYS A 684 18.62 -0.95 -19.11
N THR A 685 19.44 -1.39 -18.17
CA THR A 685 19.48 -0.88 -16.79
C THR A 685 20.86 -0.31 -16.50
N ILE A 686 20.88 0.90 -15.97
CA ILE A 686 22.04 1.50 -15.33
C ILE A 686 21.56 1.91 -13.93
N MET A 687 22.23 1.44 -12.89
CA MET A 687 21.97 1.84 -11.51
C MET A 687 23.31 2.05 -10.82
N ASN A 688 23.44 3.17 -10.11
CA ASN A 688 24.62 3.46 -9.29
C ASN A 688 24.18 3.85 -7.88
N ILE A 689 25.04 3.55 -6.92
CA ILE A 689 24.92 4.04 -5.55
C ILE A 689 26.28 4.53 -5.07
N VAL A 690 26.28 5.73 -4.49
CA VAL A 690 27.45 6.38 -3.93
C VAL A 690 27.17 6.71 -2.48
N THR A 691 27.98 6.13 -1.59
CA THR A 691 27.98 6.48 -0.17
C THR A 691 28.77 7.78 0.08
N LYS A 692 28.46 8.50 1.17
CA LYS A 692 29.24 9.68 1.58
C LYS A 692 30.64 9.33 2.08
N ASP A 693 30.90 8.08 2.43
CA ASP A 693 32.25 7.59 2.69
C ASP A 693 32.93 7.14 1.39
N SER A 694 33.84 7.96 0.87
CA SER A 694 34.53 7.70 -0.40
C SER A 694 35.51 6.53 -0.37
N THR A 695 35.75 5.90 0.80
CA THR A 695 36.65 4.75 0.93
C THR A 695 36.00 3.43 0.50
N TYR A 696 34.66 3.37 0.45
CA TYR A 696 33.92 2.20 0.04
C TYR A 696 33.72 2.15 -1.48
N GLU A 697 33.67 0.93 -2.03
CA GLU A 697 33.38 0.74 -3.44
C GLU A 697 31.97 1.22 -3.80
N LYS A 698 31.82 1.72 -5.03
CA LYS A 698 30.51 2.10 -5.55
C LYS A 698 29.74 0.84 -5.93
N GLY A 699 28.48 0.76 -5.49
CA GLY A 699 27.58 -0.25 -6.01
C GLY A 699 27.12 0.13 -7.41
N GLU A 700 27.24 -0.77 -8.38
CA GLU A 700 26.91 -0.51 -9.77
C GLU A 700 26.24 -1.72 -10.42
N LEU A 701 25.16 -1.47 -11.17
CA LEU A 701 24.49 -2.49 -11.95
C LEU A 701 24.28 -2.00 -13.38
N ARG A 702 24.95 -2.64 -14.35
CA ARG A 702 24.77 -2.42 -15.78
C ARG A 702 24.35 -3.69 -16.49
N ASN A 703 23.13 -3.71 -17.01
CA ASN A 703 22.58 -4.89 -17.65
C ASN A 703 21.81 -4.58 -18.94
N HIS A 704 21.79 -5.58 -19.82
CA HIS A 704 21.04 -5.62 -21.06
C HIS A 704 20.22 -6.91 -21.09
N ASP A 705 18.91 -6.79 -21.24
CA ASP A 705 17.98 -7.90 -21.11
C ASP A 705 17.06 -8.01 -22.31
N LEU A 706 17.04 -9.19 -22.94
CA LEU A 706 16.01 -9.58 -23.90
C LEU A 706 15.02 -10.51 -23.22
N LEU A 707 13.77 -10.06 -23.15
CA LEU A 707 12.67 -10.68 -22.42
C LEU A 707 11.57 -11.12 -23.40
N PRO A 708 11.65 -12.34 -23.95
CA PRO A 708 10.61 -12.89 -24.80
C PRO A 708 9.37 -13.30 -23.99
N SER A 709 8.21 -13.28 -24.64
CA SER A 709 6.97 -13.85 -24.10
C SER A 709 6.10 -14.42 -25.21
N VAL A 710 5.40 -15.51 -24.90
CA VAL A 710 4.39 -16.12 -25.76
C VAL A 710 3.20 -16.56 -24.91
N SER A 711 1.99 -16.22 -25.33
CA SER A 711 0.74 -16.60 -24.70
C SER A 711 -0.24 -17.12 -25.74
N LEU A 712 -0.96 -18.18 -25.39
CA LEU A 712 -1.99 -18.80 -26.21
C LEU A 712 -3.30 -18.76 -25.46
N ILE A 713 -4.35 -18.25 -26.11
CA ILE A 713 -5.71 -18.22 -25.57
C ILE A 713 -6.59 -19.04 -26.50
N TYR A 714 -7.10 -20.14 -25.97
CA TYR A 714 -8.07 -20.99 -26.65
C TYR A 714 -9.45 -20.82 -26.01
N GLN A 715 -10.39 -20.30 -26.80
CA GLN A 715 -11.77 -20.09 -26.40
C GLN A 715 -12.55 -21.40 -26.55
N LEU A 716 -12.73 -22.12 -25.44
CA LEU A 716 -13.46 -23.39 -25.41
C LEU A 716 -14.95 -23.19 -25.75
N LYS A 717 -15.51 -22.08 -25.24
CA LYS A 717 -16.86 -21.55 -25.51
C LYS A 717 -16.82 -20.03 -25.41
N ASP A 718 -17.90 -19.35 -25.82
CA ASP A 718 -17.93 -17.88 -25.82
C ASP A 718 -17.62 -17.25 -24.45
N ASN A 719 -17.92 -17.97 -23.37
CA ASN A 719 -17.69 -17.60 -21.98
C ASN A 719 -16.64 -18.47 -21.25
N MET A 720 -15.81 -19.23 -21.98
CA MET A 720 -14.80 -20.12 -21.39
C MET A 720 -13.46 -20.00 -22.12
N ASN A 721 -12.37 -19.75 -21.38
CA ASN A 721 -11.03 -19.64 -21.92
C ASN A 721 -10.08 -20.65 -21.25
N LEU A 722 -9.19 -21.22 -22.05
CA LEU A 722 -7.94 -21.85 -21.61
C LEU A 722 -6.77 -20.97 -22.05
N ARG A 723 -5.88 -20.64 -21.12
CA ARG A 723 -4.73 -19.76 -21.32
C ARG A 723 -3.46 -20.52 -20.99
N LEU A 724 -2.47 -20.42 -21.87
CA LEU A 724 -1.10 -20.88 -21.64
C LEU A 724 -0.20 -19.68 -21.81
N ALA A 725 0.73 -19.43 -20.90
CA ALA A 725 1.67 -18.32 -21.03
C ALA A 725 3.08 -18.74 -20.61
N TYR A 726 4.05 -18.30 -21.40
CA TYR A 726 5.47 -18.32 -21.10
C TYR A 726 6.02 -16.89 -21.18
N GLY A 727 6.87 -16.51 -20.23
CA GLY A 727 7.56 -15.23 -20.29
C GLY A 727 8.81 -15.18 -19.44
N LYS A 728 9.84 -14.55 -19.96
CA LYS A 728 11.06 -14.26 -19.21
C LYS A 728 10.95 -12.90 -18.53
N THR A 729 11.22 -12.85 -17.24
CA THR A 729 11.22 -11.64 -16.42
C THR A 729 12.52 -11.49 -15.65
N LEU A 730 12.65 -10.40 -14.90
CA LEU A 730 13.82 -10.12 -14.08
C LEU A 730 13.43 -9.56 -12.71
N ALA A 731 14.35 -9.61 -11.76
CA ALA A 731 14.28 -8.88 -10.49
C ALA A 731 15.63 -8.22 -10.21
N ARG A 732 15.63 -6.91 -10.00
CA ARG A 732 16.83 -6.11 -9.71
C ARG A 732 17.08 -6.03 -8.19
N PRO A 733 18.35 -5.90 -7.76
CA PRO A 733 18.64 -5.48 -6.39
C PRO A 733 18.10 -4.06 -6.13
N THR A 734 17.91 -3.72 -4.85
CA THR A 734 17.61 -2.35 -4.42
C THR A 734 18.89 -1.53 -4.26
N PHE A 735 18.76 -0.21 -4.15
CA PHE A 735 19.89 0.66 -3.81
C PHE A 735 20.58 0.21 -2.52
N ARG A 736 19.79 -0.04 -1.47
CA ARG A 736 20.29 -0.45 -0.16
C ARG A 736 20.97 -1.81 -0.17
N GLU A 737 20.49 -2.72 -1.02
CA GLU A 737 21.12 -4.03 -1.26
C GLU A 737 22.49 -3.94 -1.92
N LEU A 738 22.72 -2.93 -2.77
CA LEU A 738 24.03 -2.69 -3.39
C LEU A 738 24.99 -1.88 -2.50
N ALA A 739 24.50 -1.31 -1.40
CA ALA A 739 25.29 -0.40 -0.58
C ALA A 739 26.21 -1.16 0.40
N PRO A 740 27.55 -1.11 0.26
CA PRO A 740 28.49 -1.99 0.97
C PRO A 740 28.75 -1.59 2.43
N PHE A 741 27.75 -1.07 3.14
CA PHE A 741 27.89 -0.59 4.52
C PHE A 741 26.86 -1.22 5.47
N PRO A 742 27.25 -1.48 6.74
CA PRO A 742 26.34 -1.95 7.78
C PRO A 742 25.36 -0.84 8.19
N SER A 743 24.08 -1.20 8.35
CA SER A 743 23.07 -0.37 9.03
C SER A 743 22.34 -1.27 10.02
N TRP A 744 21.94 -0.69 11.15
CA TRP A 744 21.25 -1.43 12.19
C TRP A 744 19.73 -1.43 11.97
N ASP A 745 19.15 -2.64 11.89
CA ASP A 745 17.71 -2.83 11.87
C ASP A 745 17.17 -2.83 13.31
N PHE A 746 16.53 -1.74 13.74
CA PHE A 746 15.94 -1.63 15.07
C PHE A 746 14.72 -2.52 15.31
N ALA A 747 14.04 -2.94 14.24
CA ALA A 747 12.87 -3.79 14.37
C ALA A 747 13.28 -5.24 14.66
N ASN A 748 14.37 -5.69 14.04
CA ASN A 748 14.79 -7.09 14.09
C ASN A 748 16.12 -7.33 14.83
N GLY A 749 16.85 -6.28 15.19
CA GLY A 749 18.00 -6.35 16.10
C GLY A 749 19.30 -6.89 15.50
N PHE A 750 19.53 -6.70 14.19
CA PHE A 750 20.77 -7.14 13.53
C PHE A 750 21.38 -6.06 12.62
N PHE A 751 22.67 -6.22 12.31
CA PHE A 751 23.34 -5.43 11.28
C PHE A 751 23.05 -6.00 9.90
N PHE A 752 22.61 -5.11 9.01
CA PHE A 752 22.32 -5.40 7.63
C PHE A 752 23.40 -4.75 6.73
N ILE A 753 24.07 -5.53 5.89
CA ILE A 753 25.15 -5.09 4.99
C ILE A 753 24.75 -5.37 3.55
N GLY A 754 24.86 -4.39 2.66
CA GLY A 754 24.69 -4.62 1.23
C GLY A 754 25.89 -5.34 0.60
N ASN A 755 25.74 -5.69 -0.67
CA ASN A 755 26.76 -6.35 -1.47
C ASN A 755 26.83 -5.67 -2.85
N PRO A 756 27.94 -4.97 -3.17
CA PRO A 756 28.08 -4.26 -4.43
C PRO A 756 28.23 -5.21 -5.63
N GLU A 757 28.50 -6.50 -5.38
CA GLU A 757 28.66 -7.54 -6.41
C GLU A 757 27.32 -8.17 -6.85
N LEU A 758 26.18 -7.75 -6.28
CA LEU A 758 24.89 -8.32 -6.64
C LEU A 758 24.57 -8.12 -8.11
N ASN A 759 24.12 -9.19 -8.74
CA ASN A 759 23.55 -9.15 -10.08
C ASN A 759 22.02 -9.33 -10.02
N ARG A 760 21.33 -8.93 -11.09
CA ARG A 760 19.90 -9.18 -11.25
C ARG A 760 19.60 -10.69 -11.32
N THR A 761 18.42 -11.06 -10.86
CA THR A 761 17.84 -12.39 -11.04
C THR A 761 17.06 -12.44 -12.35
N LEU A 762 17.20 -13.53 -13.12
CA LEU A 762 16.36 -13.82 -14.30
C LEU A 762 15.38 -14.95 -13.97
N ILE A 763 14.15 -14.85 -14.47
CA ILE A 763 13.10 -15.83 -14.15
C ILE A 763 12.38 -16.29 -15.43
N ASP A 764 12.28 -17.60 -15.60
CA ASP A 764 11.38 -18.22 -16.58
C ASP A 764 10.04 -18.52 -15.92
N ASN A 765 8.95 -18.01 -16.48
CA ASN A 765 7.60 -18.15 -15.96
C ASN A 765 6.74 -19.00 -16.89
N TYR A 766 6.03 -19.96 -16.32
CA TYR A 766 5.06 -20.81 -17.01
C TYR A 766 3.74 -20.74 -16.26
N ASP A 767 2.66 -20.41 -16.98
CA ASP A 767 1.33 -20.27 -16.41
C ASP A 767 0.29 -21.01 -17.28
N VAL A 768 -0.61 -21.73 -16.63
CA VAL A 768 -1.81 -22.32 -17.25
C VAL A 768 -3.01 -21.84 -16.48
N ARG A 769 -4.06 -21.36 -17.17
CA ARG A 769 -5.32 -20.96 -16.53
C ARG A 769 -6.51 -21.39 -17.34
N TRP A 770 -7.42 -22.08 -16.69
CA TRP A 770 -8.78 -22.29 -17.16
C TRP A 770 -9.72 -21.32 -16.43
N GLU A 771 -10.61 -20.64 -17.16
CA GLU A 771 -11.60 -19.74 -16.61
C GLU A 771 -12.95 -19.87 -17.32
N TRP A 772 -14.01 -19.87 -16.53
CA TRP A 772 -15.39 -19.95 -16.98
C TRP A 772 -16.22 -18.81 -16.36
N PHE A 773 -16.66 -17.90 -17.22
CA PHE A 773 -17.54 -16.78 -16.89
C PHE A 773 -19.00 -17.26 -16.99
N VAL A 774 -19.49 -17.92 -15.94
CA VAL A 774 -20.76 -18.67 -15.97
C VAL A 774 -21.95 -17.77 -16.33
N ARG A 775 -22.06 -16.63 -15.64
CA ARG A 775 -23.05 -15.56 -15.81
C ARG A 775 -22.40 -14.21 -15.48
N PRO A 776 -23.03 -13.06 -15.77
CA PRO A 776 -22.51 -11.77 -15.30
C PRO A 776 -22.22 -11.79 -13.79
N CYS A 777 -21.04 -11.31 -13.40
CA CYS A 777 -20.53 -11.33 -12.02
C CYS A 777 -20.22 -12.72 -11.42
N GLU A 778 -20.25 -13.80 -12.22
CA GLU A 778 -19.90 -15.16 -11.78
C GLU A 778 -18.67 -15.69 -12.50
N ILE A 779 -17.81 -16.37 -11.75
CA ILE A 779 -16.60 -16.96 -12.31
C ILE A 779 -16.20 -18.24 -11.59
N ILE A 780 -15.63 -19.17 -12.35
CA ILE A 780 -14.87 -20.30 -11.84
C ILE A 780 -13.54 -20.28 -12.57
N ALA A 781 -12.42 -20.27 -11.86
CA ALA A 781 -11.10 -20.30 -12.45
C ALA A 781 -10.15 -21.21 -11.68
N LEU A 782 -9.31 -21.92 -12.43
CA LEU A 782 -8.23 -22.75 -11.92
C LEU A 782 -6.95 -22.37 -12.66
N SER A 783 -5.89 -22.06 -11.94
CA SER A 783 -4.59 -21.72 -12.49
C SER A 783 -3.50 -22.60 -11.88
N THR A 784 -2.45 -22.87 -12.65
CA THR A 784 -1.22 -23.48 -12.18
C THR A 784 -0.04 -22.64 -12.67
N PHE A 785 1.01 -22.54 -11.87
CA PHE A 785 2.21 -21.81 -12.25
C PHE A 785 3.48 -22.57 -11.87
N TYR A 786 4.53 -22.40 -12.66
CA TYR A 786 5.89 -22.88 -12.40
C TYR A 786 6.88 -21.76 -12.75
N LYS A 787 7.86 -21.53 -11.88
CA LYS A 787 8.82 -20.44 -11.98
C LYS A 787 10.21 -20.96 -11.67
N LYS A 788 11.16 -20.65 -12.55
CA LYS A 788 12.56 -21.05 -12.40
C LYS A 788 13.45 -19.81 -12.34
N PHE A 789 14.11 -19.63 -11.21
CA PHE A 789 14.95 -18.48 -10.91
C PHE A 789 16.41 -18.83 -11.19
N HIS A 790 17.11 -17.93 -11.89
CA HIS A 790 18.54 -18.01 -12.14
C HIS A 790 19.21 -16.84 -11.41
N ASN A 791 20.19 -17.16 -10.55
CA ASN A 791 20.84 -16.20 -9.66
C ASN A 791 19.87 -15.42 -8.74
N PRO A 792 18.89 -16.05 -8.05
CA PRO A 792 18.06 -15.36 -7.05
C PRO A 792 18.91 -14.70 -5.96
N ILE A 793 18.51 -13.49 -5.55
CA ILE A 793 19.14 -12.73 -4.46
C ILE A 793 18.52 -13.18 -3.14
N GLU A 794 19.33 -13.72 -2.24
CA GLU A 794 18.95 -14.21 -0.92
C GLU A 794 19.72 -13.51 0.21
N ARG A 795 19.12 -13.44 1.39
CA ARG A 795 19.79 -13.02 2.62
C ARG A 795 20.62 -14.19 3.16
N THR A 796 21.85 -13.92 3.56
CA THR A 796 22.80 -14.86 4.15
C THR A 796 23.42 -14.26 5.39
N ILE A 797 23.91 -15.12 6.29
CA ILE A 797 24.76 -14.71 7.41
C ILE A 797 26.18 -14.53 6.86
N LYS A 798 26.81 -13.39 7.16
CA LYS A 798 28.16 -13.05 6.73
C LYS A 798 29.23 -13.55 7.70
N ASN A 799 28.97 -13.49 9.01
CA ASN A 799 29.92 -13.89 10.05
C ASN A 799 29.23 -14.32 11.35
N GLU A 800 30.03 -14.80 12.31
CA GLU A 800 29.59 -15.23 13.64
C GLU A 800 28.99 -14.10 14.49
N ASN A 801 29.25 -12.83 14.13
CA ASN A 801 28.64 -11.66 14.78
C ASN A 801 27.16 -11.45 14.36
N GLY A 802 26.61 -12.29 13.49
CA GLY A 802 25.21 -12.22 13.08
C GLY A 802 24.90 -11.14 12.04
N GLU A 803 25.91 -10.63 11.33
CA GLU A 803 25.70 -9.69 10.23
C GLU A 803 25.01 -10.37 9.06
N ILE A 804 23.91 -9.79 8.57
CA ILE A 804 23.17 -10.31 7.40
C ILE A 804 23.62 -9.55 6.15
N GLN A 805 23.95 -10.29 5.10
CA GLN A 805 24.30 -9.76 3.77
C GLN A 805 23.42 -10.37 2.67
N PHE A 806 23.27 -9.69 1.54
CA PHE A 806 22.65 -10.28 0.34
C PHE A 806 23.68 -10.92 -0.59
N GLN A 807 23.31 -12.04 -1.21
CA GLN A 807 24.11 -12.66 -2.28
C GLN A 807 23.23 -13.35 -3.32
N ASN A 808 23.75 -13.53 -4.53
CA ASN A 808 23.11 -14.38 -5.53
C ASN A 808 23.39 -15.86 -5.21
N VAL A 809 22.36 -16.71 -5.21
CA VAL A 809 22.49 -18.18 -5.12
C VAL A 809 22.17 -18.84 -6.46
N ASP A 810 22.61 -20.08 -6.69
CA ASP A 810 22.56 -20.71 -8.02
C ASP A 810 21.15 -20.77 -8.64
N ARG A 811 20.16 -21.25 -7.88
CA ARG A 811 18.81 -21.54 -8.39
C ARG A 811 17.76 -21.52 -7.27
N ALA A 812 16.56 -21.07 -7.61
CA ALA A 812 15.34 -21.33 -6.85
C ALA A 812 14.20 -21.75 -7.79
N GLU A 813 13.23 -22.49 -7.26
CA GLU A 813 12.06 -22.95 -7.99
C GLU A 813 10.79 -22.72 -7.18
N VAL A 814 9.73 -22.28 -7.85
CA VAL A 814 8.43 -22.04 -7.21
C VAL A 814 7.31 -22.57 -8.10
N TYR A 815 6.37 -23.30 -7.51
CA TYR A 815 5.21 -23.81 -8.23
C TYR A 815 3.97 -23.83 -7.34
N GLY A 816 2.81 -23.81 -7.96
CA GLY A 816 1.57 -23.77 -7.20
C GLY A 816 0.31 -23.83 -8.05
N ILE A 817 -0.81 -23.85 -7.34
CA ILE A 817 -2.16 -23.85 -7.89
C ILE A 817 -2.99 -22.72 -7.28
N GLU A 818 -3.90 -22.16 -8.05
CA GLU A 818 -4.81 -21.10 -7.62
C GLU A 818 -6.23 -21.44 -8.08
N PHE A 819 -7.19 -21.34 -7.19
CA PHE A 819 -8.61 -21.55 -7.46
C PHE A 819 -9.40 -20.31 -7.05
N GLU A 820 -10.38 -19.94 -7.87
CA GLU A 820 -11.28 -18.84 -7.63
C GLU A 820 -12.69 -19.26 -8.04
N VAL A 821 -13.66 -19.03 -7.16
CA VAL A 821 -15.07 -19.22 -7.44
C VAL A 821 -15.87 -18.03 -6.94
N ARG A 822 -16.84 -17.60 -7.74
CA ARG A 822 -17.87 -16.67 -7.33
C ARG A 822 -19.18 -17.01 -8.01
N LYS A 823 -20.22 -17.26 -7.23
CA LYS A 823 -21.50 -17.74 -7.75
C LYS A 823 -22.67 -17.24 -6.91
N LYS A 824 -23.75 -16.82 -7.57
CA LYS A 824 -25.04 -16.55 -6.93
C LYS A 824 -25.75 -17.87 -6.60
N LEU A 825 -26.51 -17.90 -5.52
CA LEU A 825 -27.17 -19.11 -5.01
C LEU A 825 -28.64 -19.23 -5.45
N ASP A 826 -29.10 -18.33 -6.31
CA ASP A 826 -30.44 -18.32 -6.93
C ASP A 826 -30.78 -19.62 -7.67
N GLN A 827 -29.79 -20.29 -8.27
CA GLN A 827 -29.97 -21.59 -8.94
C GLN A 827 -30.01 -22.78 -7.98
N VAL A 828 -29.55 -22.63 -6.74
CA VAL A 828 -29.60 -23.70 -5.74
C VAL A 828 -31.01 -23.79 -5.14
N SER A 829 -31.59 -22.63 -4.85
CA SER A 829 -32.98 -22.50 -4.40
C SER A 829 -33.45 -21.06 -4.59
N SER A 830 -34.72 -20.87 -4.93
CA SER A 830 -35.34 -19.54 -5.06
C SER A 830 -35.29 -18.74 -3.75
N SER A 831 -35.27 -19.41 -2.60
CA SER A 831 -35.08 -18.78 -1.28
C SER A 831 -33.69 -18.16 -1.10
N LEU A 832 -32.70 -18.58 -1.89
CA LEU A 832 -31.32 -18.10 -1.84
C LEU A 832 -31.00 -17.07 -2.94
N LYS A 833 -32.01 -16.52 -3.61
CA LYS A 833 -31.83 -15.59 -4.74
C LYS A 833 -31.00 -14.34 -4.46
N ASN A 834 -30.96 -13.92 -3.20
CA ASN A 834 -30.21 -12.76 -2.75
C ASN A 834 -28.81 -13.12 -2.23
N PHE A 835 -28.44 -14.40 -2.17
CA PHE A 835 -27.15 -14.83 -1.62
C PHE A 835 -26.12 -15.07 -2.72
N GLN A 836 -24.86 -14.76 -2.39
CA GLN A 836 -23.70 -15.01 -3.22
C GLN A 836 -22.60 -15.67 -2.38
N LEU A 837 -21.99 -16.72 -2.92
CA LEU A 837 -20.82 -17.36 -2.35
C LEU A 837 -19.60 -17.03 -3.21
N GLY A 838 -18.51 -16.63 -2.56
CA GLY A 838 -17.21 -16.46 -3.19
C GLY A 838 -16.14 -17.20 -2.39
N SER A 839 -15.14 -17.73 -3.06
CA SER A 839 -13.95 -18.26 -2.39
C SER A 839 -12.75 -18.14 -3.32
N ASN A 840 -11.59 -17.90 -2.73
CA ASN A 840 -10.33 -18.10 -3.42
C ASN A 840 -9.37 -18.89 -2.55
N PHE A 841 -8.57 -19.71 -3.22
CA PHE A 841 -7.58 -20.57 -2.60
C PHE A 841 -6.31 -20.51 -3.44
N SER A 842 -5.16 -20.46 -2.78
CA SER A 842 -3.88 -20.64 -3.44
C SER A 842 -3.03 -21.57 -2.60
N TRP A 843 -2.28 -22.43 -3.27
CA TRP A 843 -1.25 -23.27 -2.67
C TRP A 843 0.04 -23.09 -3.46
N ALA A 844 1.15 -22.85 -2.77
CA ALA A 844 2.45 -22.62 -3.38
C ALA A 844 3.54 -23.34 -2.58
N ASN A 845 4.54 -23.85 -3.29
CA ASN A 845 5.74 -24.41 -2.69
C ASN A 845 6.98 -23.81 -3.37
N SER A 846 8.04 -23.60 -2.59
CA SER A 846 9.32 -23.11 -3.09
C SER A 846 10.48 -23.90 -2.52
N LYS A 847 11.57 -23.92 -3.30
CA LYS A 847 12.86 -24.45 -2.87
C LYS A 847 13.93 -23.47 -3.29
N VAL A 848 14.66 -22.92 -2.32
CA VAL A 848 15.88 -22.16 -2.55
C VAL A 848 17.05 -22.88 -1.89
N LYS A 849 18.16 -22.99 -2.61
CA LYS A 849 19.38 -23.63 -2.11
C LYS A 849 19.98 -22.76 -1.01
N ILE A 850 20.29 -23.36 0.14
CA ILE A 850 20.98 -22.67 1.23
C ILE A 850 22.44 -22.44 0.79
N PRO A 851 23.00 -21.23 0.98
CA PRO A 851 24.40 -20.97 0.69
C PRO A 851 25.35 -21.90 1.44
N GLU A 852 26.49 -22.25 0.84
CA GLU A 852 27.40 -23.25 1.42
C GLU A 852 27.95 -22.84 2.80
N ALA A 853 28.36 -21.58 2.97
CA ALA A 853 28.87 -21.08 4.25
C ALA A 853 27.82 -21.16 5.37
N GLU A 854 26.57 -20.81 5.04
CA GLU A 854 25.45 -20.93 5.97
C GLU A 854 25.15 -22.41 6.28
N LEU A 855 25.12 -23.26 5.26
CA LEU A 855 24.87 -24.69 5.41
C LEU A 855 25.94 -25.37 6.28
N ILE A 856 27.21 -24.98 6.15
CA ILE A 856 28.31 -25.45 7.03
C ILE A 856 28.03 -25.05 8.48
N SER A 857 27.64 -23.79 8.72
CA SER A 857 27.30 -23.30 10.05
C SER A 857 26.12 -24.06 10.67
N ILE A 858 25.05 -24.28 9.90
CA ILE A 858 23.90 -25.08 10.33
C ILE A 858 24.33 -26.52 10.66
N ARG A 859 25.14 -27.13 9.78
CA ARG A 859 25.61 -28.52 9.94
C ARG A 859 26.58 -28.73 11.09
N GLY A 860 27.17 -27.66 11.63
CA GLY A 860 27.88 -27.71 12.90
C GLY A 860 26.99 -28.16 14.07
N TYR A 861 25.68 -27.88 14.01
CA TYR A 861 24.71 -28.21 15.05
C TYR A 861 23.72 -29.31 14.64
N ASP A 862 23.37 -29.38 13.35
CA ASP A 862 22.53 -30.43 12.76
C ASP A 862 23.23 -31.04 11.52
N PRO A 863 24.03 -32.11 11.69
CA PRO A 863 24.74 -32.75 10.58
C PRO A 863 23.84 -33.23 9.44
N ASN A 864 22.54 -33.44 9.71
CA ASN A 864 21.56 -33.93 8.73
C ASN A 864 20.75 -32.80 8.08
N ALA A 865 21.11 -31.54 8.34
CA ALA A 865 20.40 -30.39 7.79
C ALA A 865 20.31 -30.45 6.25
N GLY A 866 19.08 -30.25 5.76
CA GLY A 866 18.76 -30.23 4.34
C GLY A 866 19.37 -29.02 3.64
N ILE A 867 19.63 -29.16 2.34
CA ILE A 867 20.28 -28.11 1.53
C ILE A 867 19.30 -27.07 0.95
N TYR A 868 18.01 -27.17 1.28
CA TYR A 868 16.95 -26.32 0.75
C TYR A 868 16.08 -25.76 1.88
N ARG A 869 15.59 -24.54 1.68
CA ARG A 869 14.55 -23.91 2.48
C ARG A 869 13.45 -23.29 1.60
N PRO A 870 12.27 -22.97 2.17
CA PRO A 870 11.29 -22.13 1.50
C PRO A 870 11.80 -20.69 1.34
N LEU A 871 11.25 -19.97 0.36
CA LEU A 871 11.47 -18.53 0.21
C LEU A 871 10.85 -17.75 1.38
N TRP A 872 11.51 -16.66 1.73
CA TRP A 872 11.05 -15.72 2.75
C TRP A 872 9.65 -15.17 2.46
N GLY A 873 8.80 -15.11 3.50
CA GLY A 873 7.44 -14.56 3.42
C GLY A 873 6.43 -15.43 2.65
N GLN A 874 6.84 -16.59 2.11
CA GLN A 874 5.94 -17.46 1.36
C GLN A 874 5.01 -18.27 2.27
N SER A 875 3.71 -18.01 2.21
CA SER A 875 2.70 -18.94 2.73
C SER A 875 2.52 -20.13 1.81
N LYS A 876 2.49 -21.35 2.38
CA LYS A 876 2.12 -22.59 1.68
C LYS A 876 0.71 -22.54 1.10
N TYR A 877 -0.24 -21.94 1.82
CA TYR A 877 -1.57 -21.68 1.28
C TYR A 877 -2.18 -20.38 1.79
N ILE A 878 -3.09 -19.82 0.99
CA ILE A 878 -3.95 -18.68 1.35
C ILE A 878 -5.37 -19.08 0.99
N PHE A 879 -6.31 -18.83 1.90
CA PHE A 879 -7.72 -19.15 1.72
C PHE A 879 -8.60 -17.99 2.16
N ASN A 880 -9.53 -17.61 1.27
CA ASN A 880 -10.57 -16.63 1.54
C ASN A 880 -11.94 -17.23 1.21
N LEU A 881 -12.92 -16.94 2.04
CA LEU A 881 -14.31 -17.33 1.88
C LEU A 881 -15.21 -16.11 2.13
N PHE A 882 -16.18 -15.93 1.23
CA PHE A 882 -17.10 -14.80 1.19
C PHE A 882 -18.53 -15.31 1.09
N LEU A 883 -19.40 -14.82 1.97
CA LEU A 883 -20.85 -14.99 1.85
C LEU A 883 -21.50 -13.60 1.85
N GLY A 884 -22.06 -13.23 0.71
CA GLY A 884 -22.80 -11.98 0.51
C GLY A 884 -24.31 -12.22 0.49
N TYR A 885 -25.05 -11.23 0.97
CA TYR A 885 -26.49 -11.09 0.84
C TYR A 885 -26.78 -9.71 0.25
N ASP A 886 -27.52 -9.66 -0.85
CA ASP A 886 -27.90 -8.43 -1.54
C ASP A 886 -29.40 -8.44 -1.84
N ASN A 887 -30.15 -7.59 -1.14
CA ASN A 887 -31.58 -7.42 -1.37
C ASN A 887 -31.86 -5.99 -1.83
N ASN A 888 -31.97 -5.83 -3.15
CA ASN A 888 -32.22 -4.54 -3.79
C ASN A 888 -33.57 -3.93 -3.42
N ASN A 889 -34.59 -4.74 -3.09
CA ASN A 889 -35.93 -4.24 -2.75
C ASN A 889 -35.92 -3.44 -1.44
N TYR A 890 -35.19 -3.93 -0.44
CA TYR A 890 -35.01 -3.24 0.83
C TYR A 890 -33.75 -2.36 0.85
N GLY A 891 -32.85 -2.50 -0.12
CA GLY A 891 -31.55 -1.82 -0.14
C GLY A 891 -30.60 -2.32 0.95
N THR A 892 -30.77 -3.56 1.41
CA THR A 892 -29.94 -4.19 2.44
C THR A 892 -28.83 -5.00 1.78
N LYS A 893 -27.58 -4.79 2.21
CA LYS A 893 -26.44 -5.62 1.84
C LYS A 893 -25.72 -6.09 3.08
N ALA A 894 -25.38 -7.37 3.16
CA ALA A 894 -24.61 -7.93 4.27
C ALA A 894 -23.55 -8.89 3.75
N ASP A 895 -22.36 -8.84 4.32
CA ASP A 895 -21.19 -9.55 3.85
C ASP A 895 -20.46 -10.19 5.05
N LEU A 896 -20.23 -11.49 4.98
CA LEU A 896 -19.42 -12.25 5.93
C LEU A 896 -18.15 -12.73 5.21
N ASN A 897 -16.99 -12.36 5.74
CA ASN A 897 -15.70 -12.58 5.11
C ASN A 897 -14.76 -13.31 6.06
N PHE A 898 -14.24 -14.45 5.63
CA PHE A 898 -13.21 -15.21 6.33
C PHE A 898 -11.92 -15.22 5.50
N SER A 899 -10.78 -14.95 6.14
CA SER A 899 -9.48 -14.99 5.49
C SER A 899 -8.44 -15.65 6.39
N VAL A 900 -7.55 -16.45 5.82
CA VAL A 900 -6.42 -17.06 6.54
C VAL A 900 -5.26 -17.34 5.58
N PHE A 901 -4.04 -17.13 6.05
CA PHE A 901 -2.81 -17.58 5.41
C PHE A 901 -2.18 -18.68 6.27
N SER A 902 -1.48 -19.62 5.64
CA SER A 902 -0.73 -20.66 6.35
C SER A 902 0.56 -20.10 6.96
N GLU A 903 1.21 -20.89 7.81
CA GLU A 903 2.56 -20.58 8.29
C GLU A 903 3.52 -20.14 7.16
N ARG A 904 4.43 -19.20 7.46
CA ARG A 904 5.45 -18.71 6.53
C ARG A 904 6.74 -18.36 7.26
N LEU A 905 7.87 -18.57 6.58
CA LEU A 905 9.19 -18.18 7.08
C LEU A 905 9.25 -16.65 7.24
N SER A 906 9.44 -16.20 8.48
CA SER A 906 9.51 -14.77 8.83
C SER A 906 10.95 -14.30 8.93
N GLU A 907 11.83 -15.03 9.61
CA GLU A 907 13.22 -14.62 9.83
C GLU A 907 14.13 -15.85 9.76
N VAL A 908 15.31 -15.68 9.19
CA VAL A 908 16.36 -16.72 9.15
C VAL A 908 17.23 -16.53 10.39
N SER A 909 17.40 -17.58 11.17
CA SER A 909 18.14 -17.54 12.43
C SER A 909 19.62 -17.88 12.22
N ILE A 910 20.46 -17.45 13.16
CA ILE A 910 21.91 -17.61 13.08
C ILE A 910 22.31 -19.01 13.55
N GLY A 911 23.23 -19.64 12.81
CA GLY A 911 23.80 -20.94 13.15
C GLY A 911 22.79 -22.09 13.09
N GLY A 912 22.84 -23.00 14.06
CA GLY A 912 21.92 -24.13 14.17
C GLY A 912 20.53 -23.82 14.75
N THR A 913 20.30 -22.58 15.21
CA THR A 913 19.02 -22.21 15.80
C THR A 913 17.92 -22.31 14.73
N PRO A 914 16.76 -22.94 15.02
CA PRO A 914 15.67 -23.02 14.06
C PRO A 914 15.23 -21.64 13.56
N ASN A 915 14.71 -21.58 12.33
CA ASN A 915 14.18 -20.33 11.80
C ASN A 915 12.86 -19.92 12.49
N ILE A 916 12.52 -18.63 12.38
CA ILE A 916 11.29 -18.07 12.94
C ILE A 916 10.16 -18.11 11.88
N TYR A 917 9.00 -18.62 12.27
CA TYR A 917 7.82 -18.73 11.43
C TYR A 917 6.67 -17.87 11.97
N GLU A 918 6.02 -17.12 11.09
CA GLU A 918 4.74 -16.46 11.40
C GLU A 918 3.62 -17.49 11.26
N LEU A 919 2.82 -17.65 12.32
CA LEU A 919 1.73 -18.62 12.37
C LEU A 919 0.44 -18.08 11.73
N PRO A 920 -0.49 -18.96 11.31
CA PRO A 920 -1.78 -18.57 10.76
C PRO A 920 -2.58 -17.62 11.65
N GLN A 921 -3.04 -16.50 11.09
CA GLN A 921 -3.94 -15.55 11.74
C GLN A 921 -5.30 -15.50 11.01
N PRO A 922 -6.24 -16.42 11.30
CA PRO A 922 -7.57 -16.38 10.73
C PRO A 922 -8.33 -15.13 11.17
N SER A 923 -9.00 -14.47 10.22
CA SER A 923 -9.84 -13.30 10.44
C SER A 923 -11.26 -13.56 9.98
N LEU A 924 -12.23 -13.06 10.73
CA LEU A 924 -13.65 -13.08 10.38
C LEU A 924 -14.22 -11.67 10.53
N ASN A 925 -14.77 -11.14 9.43
CA ASN A 925 -15.35 -9.81 9.36
C ASN A 925 -16.80 -9.90 8.92
N PHE A 926 -17.68 -9.13 9.57
CA PHE A 926 -19.08 -8.99 9.20
C PHE A 926 -19.40 -7.52 8.92
N ILE A 927 -20.02 -7.24 7.79
CA ILE A 927 -20.38 -5.89 7.36
C ILE A 927 -21.84 -5.90 6.92
N ILE A 928 -22.60 -4.89 7.33
CA ILE A 928 -23.96 -4.68 6.86
C ILE A 928 -24.14 -3.22 6.48
N SER A 929 -24.80 -2.98 5.35
CA SER A 929 -25.22 -1.66 4.93
C SER A 929 -26.71 -1.65 4.60
N GLN A 930 -27.36 -0.56 4.97
CA GLN A 930 -28.78 -0.35 4.77
C GLN A 930 -29.00 1.00 4.10
N LYS A 931 -29.59 0.98 2.92
CA LYS A 931 -30.10 2.19 2.27
C LYS A 931 -31.32 2.68 3.05
N LEU A 932 -31.21 3.84 3.70
CA LEU A 932 -32.30 4.41 4.51
C LEU A 932 -33.27 5.20 3.63
N ILE A 933 -32.73 6.00 2.70
CA ILE A 933 -33.46 6.71 1.66
C ILE A 933 -32.61 6.71 0.37
N SER A 934 -33.14 7.23 -0.74
CA SER A 934 -32.46 7.23 -2.06
C SER A 934 -31.00 7.71 -2.02
N ARG A 935 -30.72 8.70 -1.16
CA ARG A 935 -29.43 9.40 -1.05
C ARG A 935 -28.61 9.06 0.21
N LEU A 936 -29.18 8.35 1.19
CA LEU A 936 -28.55 8.10 2.49
C LEU A 936 -28.40 6.61 2.74
N ASN A 937 -27.18 6.19 3.08
CA ASN A 937 -26.86 4.81 3.41
C ASN A 937 -26.13 4.72 4.75
N PHE A 938 -26.58 3.82 5.61
CA PHE A 938 -25.99 3.51 6.90
C PHE A 938 -25.16 2.23 6.79
N LYS A 939 -24.02 2.16 7.47
CA LYS A 939 -23.12 1.00 7.46
C LYS A 939 -22.67 0.67 8.88
N LEU A 940 -22.74 -0.62 9.23
CA LEU A 940 -22.15 -1.20 10.43
C LEU A 940 -21.10 -2.23 10.01
N SER A 941 -19.95 -2.25 10.69
CA SER A 941 -18.88 -3.22 10.46
C SER A 941 -18.40 -3.78 11.79
N ALA A 942 -18.23 -5.09 11.86
CA ALA A 942 -17.57 -5.79 12.96
C ALA A 942 -16.38 -6.57 12.39
N ARG A 943 -15.16 -6.24 12.82
CA ARG A 943 -13.91 -6.80 12.27
C ARG A 943 -13.14 -7.60 13.29
N ASN A 944 -12.36 -8.55 12.78
CA ASN A 944 -11.51 -9.46 13.55
C ASN A 944 -12.30 -10.19 14.65
N LEU A 945 -13.50 -10.69 14.33
CA LEU A 945 -14.41 -11.32 15.30
C LEU A 945 -13.77 -12.51 16.03
N LEU A 946 -12.84 -13.22 15.40
CA LEU A 946 -12.10 -14.32 16.02
C LEU A 946 -11.11 -13.83 17.09
N ASN A 947 -10.57 -12.62 16.93
CA ASN A 947 -9.57 -12.01 17.82
C ASN A 947 -8.33 -12.91 18.03
N THR A 948 -7.85 -13.53 16.96
CA THR A 948 -6.70 -14.43 17.00
C THR A 948 -5.40 -13.64 17.19
N SER A 949 -4.55 -14.10 18.11
CA SER A 949 -3.22 -13.53 18.35
C SER A 949 -2.36 -13.62 17.09
N ALA A 950 -1.64 -12.55 16.77
CA ALA A 950 -0.52 -12.62 15.84
C ALA A 950 0.65 -13.27 16.58
N ARG A 951 1.23 -14.34 16.02
CA ARG A 951 2.31 -15.11 16.64
C ARG A 951 3.43 -15.39 15.66
N LYS A 952 4.67 -15.22 16.11
CA LYS A 952 5.89 -15.73 15.49
C LYS A 952 6.55 -16.72 16.46
N VAL A 953 7.02 -17.86 15.97
CA VAL A 953 7.60 -18.93 16.80
C VAL A 953 8.83 -19.58 16.16
N TYR A 954 9.67 -20.17 17.00
CA TYR A 954 10.65 -21.19 16.60
C TYR A 954 10.00 -22.57 16.72
N HIS A 955 10.17 -23.41 15.69
CA HIS A 955 9.79 -24.83 15.78
C HIS A 955 11.01 -25.65 16.18
N PHE A 956 11.01 -26.25 17.37
CA PHE A 956 12.08 -27.13 17.82
C PHE A 956 11.53 -28.41 18.45
N LYS A 957 11.92 -29.56 17.88
CA LYS A 957 11.40 -30.88 18.25
C LYS A 957 9.86 -30.90 18.23
N LYS A 958 9.20 -31.01 19.40
CA LYS A 958 7.74 -31.06 19.54
C LYS A 958 7.14 -29.80 20.19
N HIS A 959 7.93 -28.74 20.33
CA HIS A 959 7.54 -27.52 21.04
C HIS A 959 7.69 -26.29 20.14
N ASP A 960 6.75 -25.36 20.32
CA ASP A 960 6.80 -24.03 19.72
C ASP A 960 7.32 -23.05 20.78
N TYR A 961 8.40 -22.35 20.47
CA TYR A 961 8.97 -21.32 21.34
C TYR A 961 8.57 -19.94 20.82
N ILE A 962 7.89 -19.15 21.64
CA ILE A 962 7.34 -17.85 21.22
C ILE A 962 8.49 -16.88 20.94
N TYR A 963 8.53 -16.31 19.74
CA TYR A 963 9.39 -15.18 19.39
C TYR A 963 8.65 -13.86 19.59
N GLN A 964 7.40 -13.79 19.13
CA GLN A 964 6.54 -12.62 19.29
C GLN A 964 5.08 -13.04 19.41
N GLU A 965 4.32 -12.43 20.31
CA GLU A 965 2.87 -12.63 20.44
C GLU A 965 2.15 -11.34 20.84
N HIS A 966 1.03 -11.00 20.18
CA HIS A 966 0.13 -9.92 20.61
C HIS A 966 -1.26 -10.05 19.95
N LYS A 967 -2.26 -9.32 20.46
CA LYS A 967 -3.62 -9.27 19.88
C LYS A 967 -3.91 -7.91 19.26
N LYS A 968 -4.60 -7.92 18.11
CA LYS A 968 -5.06 -6.70 17.41
C LYS A 968 -6.39 -6.14 17.95
N GLY A 969 -7.14 -6.95 18.71
CA GLY A 969 -8.48 -6.57 19.21
C GLY A 969 -9.60 -6.71 18.17
N ARG A 970 -10.84 -6.65 18.65
CA ARG A 970 -12.07 -6.63 17.82
C ARG A 970 -12.50 -5.18 17.59
N SER A 971 -12.88 -4.82 16.38
CA SER A 971 -13.36 -3.47 16.06
C SER A 971 -14.83 -3.48 15.65
N ILE A 972 -15.61 -2.52 16.14
CA ILE A 972 -16.97 -2.24 15.69
C ILE A 972 -17.02 -0.81 15.16
N SER A 973 -17.52 -0.62 13.95
CA SER A 973 -17.60 0.67 13.26
C SER A 973 -19.03 0.96 12.82
N ALA A 974 -19.45 2.22 12.96
CA ALA A 974 -20.69 2.72 12.41
C ALA A 974 -20.40 3.94 11.52
N GLY A 975 -21.07 4.01 10.36
CA GLY A 975 -20.84 5.07 9.39
C GLY A 975 -22.07 5.40 8.56
N ILE A 976 -22.03 6.60 7.98
CA ILE A 976 -23.08 7.13 7.10
C ILE A 976 -22.41 7.63 5.83
N SER A 977 -23.05 7.37 4.69
CA SER A 977 -22.69 7.97 3.40
C SER A 977 -23.89 8.63 2.76
N TYR A 978 -23.68 9.83 2.21
CA TYR A 978 -24.69 10.62 1.53
C TYR A 978 -24.22 10.97 0.11
N VAL A 979 -25.12 10.85 -0.88
CA VAL A 979 -24.84 11.13 -2.29
C VAL A 979 -25.84 12.14 -2.84
N ILE A 980 -25.35 13.24 -3.40
CA ILE A 980 -26.11 14.19 -4.20
C ILE A 980 -25.78 13.95 -5.66
N GLY A 981 -26.82 13.83 -6.46
CA GLY A 981 -26.81 13.62 -7.90
C GLY A 981 -28.21 13.84 -8.45
#